data_AF-A0A8H6Y5L3-F1
#
_entry.id   AF-A0A8H6Y5L3-F1
#
_cell.length_a   1.000
_cell.length_b   1.000
_cell.length_c   1.000
_cell.angle_alpha   90.00
_cell.angle_beta   90.00
_cell.angle_gamma   90.00
#
_symmetry.space_group_name_H-M   'P 1'
#
loop_
_entity.id
_entity.type
_entity.pdbx_description
1 polymer ?
#
loop_
_entity_poly.entity_id
_entity_poly.type
_entity_poly.pdbx_seq_one_letter_code
_entity_poly.pdbx_strand_id
1 'polypeptide(L)'
;MTGLESIPSELIEAVSHQLDALSIVRFAQVSRQLWRIFQQSSALQYKVQLELTGLRDGHFGNTGSAARLDMLKAYRAAWQGFNCARSAESTVRMSGNLWELVGNVLATYNAQNGFVFNRIPSALRHVPAAEWSIADVPIRVNDFTMDLSQDLLLVVEVTSSRSFVAHLLSMQTGREHPLARNTHLSRDGDAPGPSSSYHFQLRIFGEYVGLMAESEDEEDVQLLVWEWKSGALKKDLCKEDMTSFAFLNNRNLLISAVIGAEAELRVVGIEGPQTCSFKLPVLAADAWEIGDVEVMILTEPPPSWTAASRPDEPFSTCHTDRLFVVSVRGSGWETFYASEPKFLLCVRLSSLLNLMENPPEGSIDGAIPWDQWGRSNTRMLRVPQLPDPWVCFVYGQRCIIQTSQARCQILDFNPLSAQMVHEKTVDKRRRIFEQPVITSAPFALSSVEICPSAAVMLAEDAIVTVSPDEDSFTVFSVRTHHFAFYSLATALPPPMSANKRRIAVLGSRSVGKSSLIIQYCTNEFVESYYPTIESTFAKTVNFKNTDYDCEIIDTAGQDEFSILNSKHAIGIHGYVLVYSVSSRNSFDMIQIVYDKIIDFCGVTNIPCVIVGSKVDLEKSRQVKPEEGQKLAKHNDAAWVETSAKTNINVGKVFELCLSEIEKRTPNNQAEPPANRCVIM
;
A
#
# COMPACT_ATOMS: atom_id res chain seq x y z
N MET A 1 26.35 -34.57 -23.48
CA MET A 1 25.55 -33.32 -23.45
C MET A 1 26.10 -32.46 -22.33
N THR A 2 26.76 -31.36 -22.67
CA THR A 2 27.32 -30.41 -21.69
C THR A 2 26.18 -29.69 -21.00
N GLY A 3 25.95 -30.01 -19.72
CA GLY A 3 24.90 -29.38 -18.91
C GLY A 3 25.19 -27.91 -18.63
N LEU A 4 24.21 -27.20 -18.04
CA LEU A 4 24.35 -25.80 -17.62
C LEU A 4 25.58 -25.53 -16.74
N GLU A 5 26.09 -26.56 -16.06
CA GLU A 5 27.29 -26.52 -15.22
C GLU A 5 28.58 -26.18 -15.99
N SER A 6 28.58 -26.33 -17.31
CA SER A 6 29.73 -26.00 -18.18
C SER A 6 29.80 -24.52 -18.57
N ILE A 7 28.76 -23.72 -18.29
CA ILE A 7 28.72 -22.30 -18.62
C ILE A 7 29.36 -21.49 -17.49
N PRO A 8 30.32 -20.58 -17.79
CA PRO A 8 30.89 -19.66 -16.81
C PRO A 8 29.83 -18.83 -16.07
N SER A 9 30.03 -18.62 -14.78
CA SER A 9 29.11 -17.87 -13.90
C SER A 9 28.85 -16.45 -14.39
N GLU A 10 29.84 -15.81 -15.00
CA GLU A 10 29.78 -14.44 -15.52
C GLU A 10 28.81 -14.35 -16.70
N LEU A 11 28.76 -15.37 -17.56
CA LEU A 11 27.82 -15.41 -18.69
C LEU A 11 26.40 -15.67 -18.19
N ILE A 12 26.23 -16.54 -17.18
CA ILE A 12 24.93 -16.79 -16.55
C ILE A 12 24.41 -15.51 -15.89
N GLU A 13 25.26 -14.77 -15.20
CA GLU A 13 24.92 -13.46 -14.61
C GLU A 13 24.53 -12.44 -15.69
N ALA A 14 25.33 -12.31 -16.76
CA ALA A 14 25.05 -11.40 -17.87
C ALA A 14 23.72 -11.72 -18.57
N VAL A 15 23.39 -13.00 -18.75
CA VAL A 15 22.08 -13.44 -19.29
C VAL A 15 20.96 -13.12 -18.30
N SER A 16 21.17 -13.39 -17.02
CA SER A 16 20.19 -13.10 -15.96
C SER A 16 19.84 -11.61 -15.87
N HIS A 17 20.79 -10.73 -16.20
CA HIS A 17 20.54 -9.29 -16.30
C HIS A 17 19.53 -8.89 -17.38
N GLN A 18 19.28 -9.74 -18.39
CA GLN A 18 18.29 -9.49 -19.45
C GLN A 18 16.88 -10.00 -19.09
N LEU A 19 16.73 -10.78 -18.00
CA LEU A 19 15.47 -11.37 -17.57
C LEU A 19 14.70 -10.45 -16.60
N ASP A 20 13.37 -10.53 -16.57
CA ASP A 20 12.55 -9.88 -15.52
C ASP A 20 12.76 -10.53 -14.14
N ALA A 21 12.36 -9.85 -13.05
CA ALA A 21 12.61 -10.35 -11.71
C ALA A 21 11.98 -11.72 -11.42
N LEU A 22 10.78 -11.97 -11.93
CA LEU A 22 10.08 -13.25 -11.71
C LEU A 22 10.81 -14.38 -12.43
N SER A 23 11.27 -14.14 -13.66
CA SER A 23 12.09 -15.03 -14.45
C SER A 23 13.43 -15.30 -13.78
N ILE A 24 14.09 -14.29 -13.19
CA ILE A 24 15.33 -14.46 -12.42
C ILE A 24 15.08 -15.38 -11.20
N VAL A 25 14.03 -15.13 -10.43
CA VAL A 25 13.70 -15.95 -9.24
C VAL A 25 13.38 -17.39 -9.64
N ARG A 26 12.55 -17.59 -10.67
CA ARG A 26 12.24 -18.92 -11.21
C ARG A 26 13.49 -19.62 -11.72
N PHE A 27 14.35 -18.91 -12.44
CA PHE A 27 15.61 -19.44 -12.96
C PHE A 27 16.54 -19.87 -11.83
N ALA A 28 16.65 -19.07 -10.77
CA ALA A 28 17.46 -19.39 -9.59
C ALA A 28 16.94 -20.63 -8.83
N GLN A 29 15.64 -20.96 -8.94
CA GLN A 29 15.04 -22.15 -8.32
C GLN A 29 15.36 -23.46 -9.07
N VAL A 30 15.85 -23.41 -10.31
CA VAL A 30 16.10 -24.60 -11.14
C VAL A 30 17.34 -25.39 -10.67
N SER A 31 18.34 -24.72 -10.09
CA SER A 31 19.60 -25.37 -9.67
C SER A 31 20.27 -24.66 -8.50
N ARG A 32 20.97 -25.42 -7.64
CA ARG A 32 21.80 -24.88 -6.55
C ARG A 32 22.93 -23.97 -7.03
N GLN A 33 23.47 -24.22 -8.23
CA GLN A 33 24.51 -23.36 -8.81
C GLN A 33 23.95 -21.98 -9.18
N LEU A 34 22.78 -21.96 -9.84
CA LEU A 34 22.09 -20.71 -10.22
C LEU A 34 21.65 -19.92 -8.99
N TRP A 35 21.15 -20.61 -7.97
CA TRP A 35 20.84 -20.01 -6.68
C TRP A 35 22.07 -19.34 -6.03
N ARG A 36 23.24 -19.98 -6.06
CA ARG A 36 24.49 -19.39 -5.53
C ARG A 36 24.91 -18.14 -6.31
N ILE A 37 24.83 -18.17 -7.64
CA ILE A 37 25.15 -17.01 -8.49
C ILE A 37 24.24 -15.82 -8.11
N PHE A 38 22.93 -16.08 -7.97
CA PHE A 38 21.99 -15.06 -7.50
C PHE A 38 22.32 -14.54 -6.09
N GLN A 39 22.67 -15.42 -5.14
CA GLN A 39 23.05 -15.01 -3.78
C GLN A 39 24.36 -14.20 -3.71
N GLN A 40 25.25 -14.36 -4.68
CA GLN A 40 26.53 -13.65 -4.71
C GLN A 40 26.45 -12.34 -5.51
N SER A 41 25.55 -12.24 -6.49
CA SER A 41 25.37 -11.03 -7.29
C SER A 41 24.46 -10.02 -6.59
N SER A 42 25.06 -8.95 -6.04
CA SER A 42 24.31 -7.81 -5.54
C SER A 42 23.48 -7.11 -6.62
N ALA A 43 23.91 -7.19 -7.88
CA ALA A 43 23.25 -6.54 -9.01
C ALA A 43 21.94 -7.25 -9.38
N LEU A 44 21.95 -8.59 -9.43
CA LEU A 44 20.72 -9.37 -9.63
C LEU A 44 19.76 -9.24 -8.46
N GLN A 45 20.27 -9.26 -7.22
CA GLN A 45 19.44 -9.03 -6.03
C GLN A 45 18.81 -7.65 -6.06
N TYR A 46 19.57 -6.60 -6.40
CA TYR A 46 19.06 -5.25 -6.51
C TYR A 46 17.93 -5.15 -7.55
N LYS A 47 18.13 -5.71 -8.75
CA LYS A 47 17.12 -5.74 -9.80
C LYS A 47 15.82 -6.41 -9.34
N VAL A 48 15.92 -7.59 -8.74
CA VAL A 48 14.74 -8.32 -8.23
C VAL A 48 14.03 -7.52 -7.13
N GLN A 49 14.79 -6.93 -6.20
CA GLN A 49 14.23 -6.16 -5.09
C GLN A 49 13.55 -4.87 -5.55
N LEU A 50 14.06 -4.20 -6.59
CA LEU A 50 13.45 -3.00 -7.17
C LEU A 50 12.04 -3.33 -7.68
N GLU A 51 11.93 -4.38 -8.49
CA GLU A 51 10.66 -4.81 -9.10
C GLU A 51 9.67 -5.27 -8.02
N LEU A 52 10.12 -6.08 -7.05
CA LEU A 52 9.29 -6.51 -5.90
C LEU A 52 8.73 -5.33 -5.09
N THR A 53 9.41 -4.19 -5.09
CA THR A 53 9.01 -3.00 -4.33
C THR A 53 8.17 -2.02 -5.18
N GLY A 54 8.04 -2.28 -6.49
CA GLY A 54 7.38 -1.36 -7.42
C GLY A 54 8.21 -0.10 -7.70
N LEU A 55 9.54 -0.20 -7.63
CA LEU A 55 10.46 0.90 -7.87
C LEU A 55 11.20 0.72 -9.20
N ARG A 56 11.59 1.84 -9.82
CA ARG A 56 12.49 1.88 -10.97
C ARG A 56 13.87 2.36 -10.54
N ASP A 57 14.90 1.82 -11.20
CA ASP A 57 16.28 2.25 -10.96
C ASP A 57 16.49 3.70 -11.41
N GLY A 58 17.32 4.43 -10.68
CA GLY A 58 17.70 5.80 -10.96
C GLY A 58 19.17 5.95 -11.32
N HIS A 59 19.53 7.15 -11.77
CA HIS A 59 20.93 7.52 -11.98
C HIS A 59 21.44 8.13 -10.67
N PHE A 60 22.38 7.43 -10.00
CA PHE A 60 22.95 7.87 -8.73
C PHE A 60 24.46 7.65 -8.69
N GLY A 61 25.19 8.61 -9.26
CA GLY A 61 26.64 8.57 -9.45
C GLY A 61 27.20 7.20 -9.89
N ASN A 62 28.47 6.94 -9.55
CA ASN A 62 29.12 5.63 -9.73
C ASN A 62 28.89 4.69 -8.53
N THR A 63 27.72 4.78 -7.89
CA THR A 63 27.40 3.95 -6.71
C THR A 63 27.18 2.50 -7.14
N GLY A 64 27.99 1.58 -6.61
CA GLY A 64 27.92 0.15 -6.92
C GLY A 64 26.61 -0.50 -6.45
N SER A 65 26.21 -1.59 -7.11
CA SER A 65 24.92 -2.27 -6.87
C SER A 65 24.73 -2.76 -5.44
N ALA A 66 25.80 -3.09 -4.70
CA ALA A 66 25.72 -3.49 -3.30
C ALA A 66 25.21 -2.36 -2.40
N ALA A 67 25.77 -1.14 -2.55
CA ALA A 67 25.32 0.02 -1.78
C ALA A 67 23.87 0.38 -2.15
N ARG A 68 23.50 0.33 -3.43
CA ARG A 68 22.11 0.55 -3.88
C ARG A 68 21.13 -0.48 -3.30
N LEU A 69 21.54 -1.75 -3.22
CA LEU A 69 20.77 -2.81 -2.58
C LEU A 69 20.55 -2.55 -1.09
N ASP A 70 21.56 -2.07 -0.37
CA ASP A 70 21.43 -1.74 1.05
C ASP A 70 20.50 -0.55 1.27
N MET A 71 20.57 0.48 0.42
CA MET A 71 19.64 1.62 0.43
C MET A 71 18.20 1.16 0.19
N LEU A 72 17.98 0.27 -0.77
CA LEU A 72 16.66 -0.27 -1.07
C LEU A 72 16.11 -1.14 0.08
N LYS A 73 16.95 -1.96 0.72
CA LYS A 73 16.56 -2.72 1.91
C LYS A 73 16.17 -1.79 3.06
N ALA A 74 16.95 -0.74 3.29
CA ALA A 74 16.63 0.28 4.30
C ALA A 74 15.28 0.95 4.00
N TYR A 75 15.04 1.30 2.74
CA TYR A 75 13.77 1.87 2.27
C TYR A 75 12.57 0.94 2.53
N ARG A 76 12.70 -0.37 2.26
CA ARG A 76 11.62 -1.33 2.55
C ARG A 76 11.37 -1.50 4.03
N ALA A 77 12.45 -1.63 4.83
CA ALA A 77 12.34 -1.77 6.27
C ALA A 77 11.65 -0.56 6.91
N ALA A 78 11.96 0.64 6.41
CA ALA A 78 11.30 1.88 6.75
C ALA A 78 9.77 1.81 6.57
N TRP A 79 9.28 1.45 5.38
CA TRP A 79 7.85 1.34 5.12
C TRP A 79 7.15 0.26 5.96
N GLN A 80 7.86 -0.77 6.41
CA GLN A 80 7.30 -1.84 7.26
C GLN A 80 7.28 -1.49 8.74
N GLY A 81 8.18 -0.63 9.22
CA GLY A 81 8.41 -0.33 10.64
C GLY A 81 7.99 1.08 11.05
N PHE A 82 6.98 1.66 10.39
CA PHE A 82 6.61 3.05 10.59
C PHE A 82 6.21 3.35 12.04
N ASN A 83 6.87 4.33 12.68
CA ASN A 83 6.56 4.78 14.03
C ASN A 83 6.71 6.31 14.14
N CYS A 84 5.57 7.00 14.30
CA CYS A 84 5.53 8.47 14.32
C CYS A 84 6.29 9.10 15.50
N ALA A 85 6.32 8.45 16.67
CA ALA A 85 7.02 8.94 17.86
C ALA A 85 8.55 8.97 17.70
N ARG A 86 9.06 8.33 16.65
CA ARG A 86 10.47 8.20 16.30
C ARG A 86 10.68 8.68 14.87
N SER A 87 9.99 9.73 14.45
CA SER A 87 10.17 10.30 13.13
C SER A 87 10.89 11.64 13.22
N ALA A 88 11.71 11.96 12.22
CA ALA A 88 12.29 13.29 12.12
C ALA A 88 11.27 14.21 11.45
N GLU A 89 10.64 15.07 12.23
CA GLU A 89 9.65 16.02 11.75
C GLU A 89 10.32 17.12 10.92
N SER A 90 9.77 17.37 9.73
CA SER A 90 10.05 18.59 8.97
C SER A 90 8.75 19.36 8.95
N THR A 91 8.73 20.52 9.58
CA THR A 91 7.55 21.38 9.62
C THR A 91 7.68 22.42 8.53
N VAL A 92 6.74 22.39 7.59
CA VAL A 92 6.55 23.47 6.61
C VAL A 92 5.29 24.22 7.02
N ARG A 93 5.43 25.50 7.37
CA ARG A 93 4.29 26.39 7.57
C ARG A 93 3.78 26.84 6.22
N MET A 94 2.52 26.53 5.94
CA MET A 94 1.85 26.98 4.73
C MET A 94 1.25 28.36 4.98
N SER A 95 1.65 29.35 4.18
CA SER A 95 1.00 30.67 4.11
C SER A 95 0.29 30.80 2.77
N GLY A 96 -1.04 30.74 2.74
CA GLY A 96 -1.81 30.85 1.50
C GLY A 96 -3.05 29.97 1.48
N ASN A 97 -3.97 30.26 0.56
CA ASN A 97 -5.25 29.57 0.42
C ASN A 97 -5.21 28.45 -0.64
N LEU A 98 -4.18 28.43 -1.49
CA LEU A 98 -4.00 27.43 -2.53
C LEU A 98 -2.70 26.66 -2.29
N TRP A 99 -2.74 25.36 -2.53
CA TRP A 99 -1.60 24.48 -2.36
C TRP A 99 -1.76 23.20 -3.17
N GLU A 100 -0.64 22.56 -3.51
CA GLU A 100 -0.62 21.32 -4.29
C GLU A 100 0.63 20.51 -3.89
N LEU A 101 0.48 19.17 -3.79
CA LEU A 101 1.61 18.25 -3.57
C LEU A 101 1.81 17.39 -4.83
N VAL A 102 2.94 17.57 -5.51
CA VAL A 102 3.33 16.72 -6.63
C VAL A 102 4.67 16.06 -6.31
N GLY A 103 4.71 14.72 -6.35
CA GLY A 103 5.91 13.98 -5.97
C GLY A 103 6.27 14.21 -4.50
N ASN A 104 7.42 14.85 -4.28
CA ASN A 104 7.91 15.28 -2.97
C ASN A 104 7.99 16.80 -2.83
N VAL A 105 7.34 17.57 -3.70
CA VAL A 105 7.35 19.04 -3.65
C VAL A 105 5.96 19.54 -3.29
N LEU A 106 5.89 20.24 -2.17
CA LEU A 106 4.71 20.98 -1.74
C LEU A 106 4.83 22.41 -2.24
N ALA A 107 3.88 22.84 -3.09
CA ALA A 107 3.75 24.22 -3.49
C ALA A 107 2.60 24.90 -2.74
N THR A 108 2.79 26.14 -2.35
CA THR A 108 1.76 27.01 -1.80
C THR A 108 1.74 28.32 -2.56
N TYR A 109 0.56 28.94 -2.63
CA TYR A 109 0.40 30.25 -3.25
C TYR A 109 -0.37 31.21 -2.34
N ASN A 110 0.14 32.43 -2.24
CA ASN A 110 -0.51 33.57 -1.60
C ASN A 110 -0.34 34.80 -2.48
N ALA A 111 -1.43 35.54 -2.73
CA ALA A 111 -1.40 36.77 -3.53
C ALA A 111 -0.39 37.83 -3.03
N GLN A 112 -0.02 37.81 -1.74
CA GLN A 112 0.98 38.72 -1.17
C GLN A 112 2.43 38.26 -1.36
N ASN A 113 2.66 36.95 -1.37
CA ASN A 113 4.00 36.35 -1.31
C ASN A 113 4.38 35.55 -2.57
N GLY A 114 3.45 35.38 -3.50
CA GLY A 114 3.58 34.54 -4.69
C GLY A 114 3.61 33.04 -4.35
N PHE A 115 4.34 32.26 -5.15
CA PHE A 115 4.52 30.83 -4.92
C PHE A 115 5.71 30.53 -4.01
N VAL A 116 5.54 29.56 -3.11
CA VAL A 116 6.62 28.96 -2.33
C VAL A 116 6.62 27.45 -2.55
N PHE A 117 7.76 26.90 -2.92
CA PHE A 117 7.95 25.48 -3.16
C PHE A 117 8.89 24.89 -2.13
N ASN A 118 8.45 23.80 -1.50
CA ASN A 118 9.18 23.09 -0.47
C ASN A 118 9.38 21.64 -0.90
N ARG A 119 10.62 21.26 -1.23
CA ARG A 119 10.97 19.87 -1.49
C ARG A 119 11.19 19.14 -0.18
N ILE A 120 10.32 18.18 0.08
CA ILE A 120 10.41 17.23 1.19
C ILE A 120 11.65 16.35 0.96
N PRO A 121 12.65 16.40 1.85
CA PRO A 121 13.87 15.61 1.73
C PRO A 121 13.64 14.11 1.97
N SER A 122 14.46 13.28 1.33
CA SER A 122 14.53 11.83 1.56
C SER A 122 15.96 11.42 1.90
N ALA A 123 16.21 11.05 3.16
CA ALA A 123 17.52 10.53 3.56
C ALA A 123 17.83 9.16 2.94
N LEU A 124 16.79 8.31 2.80
CA LEU A 124 16.91 6.96 2.23
C LEU A 124 17.26 6.97 0.75
N ARG A 125 16.85 8.03 0.04
CA ARG A 125 17.08 8.21 -1.40
C ARG A 125 18.08 9.33 -1.70
N HIS A 126 18.75 9.86 -0.67
CA HIS A 126 19.67 11.00 -0.78
C HIS A 126 19.09 12.24 -1.50
N VAL A 127 17.79 12.49 -1.35
CA VAL A 127 17.15 13.71 -1.85
C VAL A 127 17.28 14.82 -0.80
N PRO A 128 18.00 15.92 -1.09
CA PRO A 128 18.18 16.99 -0.12
C PRO A 128 16.94 17.87 0.02
N ALA A 129 16.80 18.56 1.14
CA ALA A 129 15.76 19.58 1.29
C ALA A 129 16.07 20.74 0.33
N ALA A 130 15.04 21.36 -0.22
CA ALA A 130 15.19 22.57 -1.02
C ALA A 130 13.94 23.43 -0.85
N GLU A 131 14.15 24.74 -0.85
CA GLU A 131 13.09 25.74 -0.83
C GLU A 131 13.42 26.78 -1.90
N TRP A 132 12.43 27.15 -2.69
CA TRP A 132 12.51 28.26 -3.63
C TRP A 132 11.15 28.94 -3.76
N SER A 133 11.14 30.18 -4.22
CA SER A 133 9.93 30.98 -4.33
C SER A 133 9.90 31.80 -5.60
N ILE A 134 8.68 32.11 -6.04
CA ILE A 134 8.38 33.02 -7.13
C ILE A 134 7.55 34.15 -6.52
N ALA A 135 8.20 35.26 -6.20
CA ALA A 135 7.56 36.37 -5.47
C ALA A 135 6.58 37.17 -6.33
N ASP A 136 6.87 37.33 -7.63
CA ASP A 136 6.06 38.15 -8.54
C ASP A 136 5.47 37.28 -9.64
N VAL A 137 4.16 37.05 -9.55
CA VAL A 137 3.37 36.44 -10.60
C VAL A 137 2.31 37.47 -10.99
N PRO A 138 2.42 38.09 -12.18
CA PRO A 138 1.56 39.21 -12.58
C PRO A 138 0.18 38.72 -13.06
N ILE A 139 -0.35 37.64 -12.47
CA ILE A 139 -1.54 36.91 -12.88
C ILE A 139 -2.37 36.61 -11.63
N ARG A 140 -3.69 36.77 -11.71
CA ARG A 140 -4.57 36.34 -10.61
C ARG A 140 -4.70 34.81 -10.64
N VAL A 141 -3.99 34.14 -9.74
CA VAL A 141 -4.06 32.67 -9.60
C VAL A 141 -5.39 32.27 -8.94
N ASN A 142 -6.23 31.55 -9.69
CA ASN A 142 -7.44 30.92 -9.19
C ASN A 142 -7.20 29.46 -8.79
N ASP A 143 -6.42 28.73 -9.57
CA ASP A 143 -6.00 27.36 -9.30
C ASP A 143 -4.68 27.06 -10.01
N PHE A 144 -3.94 26.04 -9.57
CA PHE A 144 -2.67 25.65 -10.20
C PHE A 144 -2.32 24.17 -10.01
N THR A 145 -1.48 23.66 -10.91
CA THR A 145 -0.79 22.37 -10.74
C THR A 145 0.59 22.43 -11.42
N MET A 146 1.39 21.37 -11.31
CA MET A 146 2.79 21.41 -11.76
C MET A 146 3.33 20.04 -12.24
N ASP A 147 4.35 20.08 -13.10
CA ASP A 147 5.18 18.92 -13.45
C ASP A 147 6.65 19.24 -13.24
N LEU A 148 7.21 18.67 -12.17
CA LEU A 148 8.61 18.84 -11.77
C LEU A 148 9.62 18.41 -12.84
N SER A 149 9.25 17.45 -13.68
CA SER A 149 10.14 16.87 -14.69
C SER A 149 10.36 17.76 -15.91
N GLN A 150 9.49 18.76 -16.09
CA GLN A 150 9.49 19.64 -17.24
C GLN A 150 9.65 21.11 -16.86
N ASP A 151 9.89 21.43 -15.58
CA ASP A 151 9.87 22.81 -15.05
C ASP A 151 8.53 23.53 -15.30
N LEU A 152 7.42 22.80 -15.37
CA LEU A 152 6.13 23.34 -15.79
C LEU A 152 5.24 23.69 -14.61
N LEU A 153 4.78 24.93 -14.56
CA LEU A 153 3.74 25.43 -13.67
C LEU A 153 2.52 25.83 -14.51
N LEU A 154 1.40 25.15 -14.31
CA LEU A 154 0.12 25.47 -14.94
C LEU A 154 -0.72 26.29 -13.97
N VAL A 155 -1.05 27.51 -14.36
CA VAL A 155 -1.86 28.45 -13.56
C VAL A 155 -3.13 28.78 -14.30
N VAL A 156 -4.27 28.79 -13.62
CA VAL A 156 -5.54 29.26 -14.18
C VAL A 156 -5.87 30.64 -13.65
N GLU A 157 -6.20 31.55 -14.55
CA GLU A 157 -6.75 32.87 -14.26
C GLU A 157 -8.17 32.97 -14.80
N VAL A 158 -9.11 33.36 -13.95
CA VAL A 158 -10.45 33.75 -14.39
C VAL A 158 -10.41 35.21 -14.82
N THR A 159 -10.45 35.44 -16.14
CA THR A 159 -10.29 36.78 -16.76
C THR A 159 -11.61 37.52 -16.88
N SER A 160 -12.73 36.80 -17.01
CA SER A 160 -14.08 37.37 -17.01
C SER A 160 -15.09 36.39 -16.42
N SER A 161 -16.37 36.78 -16.39
CA SER A 161 -17.47 35.95 -15.90
C SER A 161 -17.61 34.59 -16.58
N ARG A 162 -17.13 34.45 -17.83
CA ARG A 162 -17.24 33.23 -18.64
C ARG A 162 -15.93 32.80 -19.31
N SER A 163 -14.82 33.48 -18.99
CA SER A 163 -13.54 33.18 -19.61
C SER A 163 -12.47 32.95 -18.56
N PHE A 164 -11.75 31.85 -18.73
CA PHE A 164 -10.54 31.56 -18.01
C PHE A 164 -9.40 31.32 -19.01
N VAL A 165 -8.19 31.59 -18.56
CA VAL A 165 -6.96 31.38 -19.33
C VAL A 165 -6.04 30.50 -18.51
N ALA A 166 -5.50 29.46 -19.14
CA ALA A 166 -4.46 28.62 -18.57
C ALA A 166 -3.09 29.15 -19.00
N HIS A 167 -2.30 29.61 -18.03
CA HIS A 167 -0.95 30.13 -18.23
C HIS A 167 0.09 29.04 -17.98
N LEU A 168 1.04 28.92 -18.89
CA LEU A 168 2.18 28.01 -18.80
C LEU A 168 3.42 28.79 -18.36
N LEU A 169 3.82 28.60 -17.11
CA LEU A 169 4.96 29.27 -16.49
C LEU A 169 6.08 28.28 -16.16
N SER A 170 7.29 28.78 -16.00
CA SER A 170 8.43 28.03 -15.44
C SER A 170 8.40 28.09 -13.92
N MET A 171 8.52 26.94 -13.25
CA MET A 171 8.57 26.89 -11.77
C MET A 171 9.85 27.50 -11.19
N GLN A 172 10.93 27.58 -11.98
CA GLN A 172 12.18 28.20 -11.55
C GLN A 172 12.14 29.72 -11.64
N THR A 173 11.46 30.26 -12.66
CA THR A 173 11.55 31.69 -12.99
C THR A 173 10.25 32.46 -12.78
N GLY A 174 9.10 31.79 -12.73
CA GLY A 174 7.78 32.42 -12.71
C GLY A 174 7.36 33.09 -14.01
N ARG A 175 8.19 32.99 -15.06
CA ARG A 175 7.93 33.59 -16.37
C ARG A 175 7.34 32.57 -17.32
N GLU A 176 6.89 33.06 -18.46
CA GLU A 176 6.44 32.24 -19.59
C GLU A 176 7.39 31.07 -19.87
N HIS A 177 6.82 29.87 -19.96
CA HIS A 177 7.60 28.65 -20.09
C HIS A 177 8.35 28.61 -21.44
N PRO A 178 9.69 28.42 -21.47
CA PRO A 178 10.50 28.60 -22.69
C PRO A 178 10.23 27.56 -23.79
N LEU A 179 9.71 26.38 -23.42
CA LEU A 179 9.35 25.33 -24.39
C LEU A 179 7.93 25.47 -24.96
N ALA A 180 7.11 26.37 -24.41
CA ALA A 180 5.74 26.58 -24.87
C ALA A 180 5.74 27.60 -26.02
N ARG A 181 5.23 27.21 -27.19
CA ARG A 181 5.05 28.13 -28.32
C ARG A 181 3.95 29.16 -28.03
N ASN A 182 2.89 28.72 -27.36
CA ASN A 182 1.85 29.57 -26.83
C ASN A 182 1.74 29.31 -25.33
N THR A 183 1.97 30.35 -24.53
CA THR A 183 1.98 30.30 -23.06
C THR A 183 0.60 30.60 -22.47
N HIS A 184 -0.36 31.03 -23.29
CA HIS A 184 -1.72 31.38 -22.89
C HIS A 184 -2.70 30.46 -23.62
N LEU A 185 -3.25 29.49 -22.91
CA LEU A 185 -4.20 28.52 -23.46
C LEU A 185 -5.62 28.94 -23.09
N SER A 186 -6.44 29.19 -24.10
CA SER A 186 -7.85 29.54 -23.95
C SER A 186 -8.68 28.88 -25.05
N ARG A 187 -9.99 28.84 -24.85
CA ARG A 187 -10.95 28.51 -25.91
C ARG A 187 -11.28 29.79 -26.69
N ASP A 188 -11.28 29.71 -28.02
CA ASP A 188 -11.68 30.84 -28.85
C ASP A 188 -13.21 31.05 -28.79
N GLY A 189 -13.66 32.23 -28.31
CA GLY A 189 -14.95 32.79 -28.74
C GLY A 189 -16.11 32.93 -27.75
N ASP A 190 -15.92 33.26 -26.46
CA ASP A 190 -17.07 33.51 -25.57
C ASP A 190 -17.48 34.99 -25.42
N ALA A 191 -18.79 35.21 -25.55
CA ALA A 191 -19.50 36.49 -25.46
C ALA A 191 -19.92 36.83 -24.02
N PRO A 192 -20.17 38.11 -23.68
CA PRO A 192 -20.49 38.52 -22.32
C PRO A 192 -21.84 37.98 -21.82
N GLY A 193 -21.82 37.28 -20.68
CA GLY A 193 -22.98 36.87 -19.88
C GLY A 193 -22.71 37.04 -18.36
N PRO A 194 -23.69 36.81 -17.48
CA PRO A 194 -23.55 37.07 -16.04
C PRO A 194 -22.45 36.23 -15.37
N SER A 195 -22.00 36.68 -14.19
CA SER A 195 -20.84 36.19 -13.42
C SER A 195 -21.04 34.81 -12.82
N SER A 196 -20.21 33.85 -13.23
CA SER A 196 -20.16 32.51 -12.66
C SER A 196 -18.85 32.24 -11.92
N SER A 197 -18.93 31.59 -10.76
CA SER A 197 -17.78 30.97 -10.10
C SER A 197 -17.42 29.69 -10.85
N TYR A 198 -16.13 29.38 -10.94
CA TYR A 198 -15.65 28.13 -11.52
C TYR A 198 -14.95 27.27 -10.46
N HIS A 199 -15.23 25.97 -10.50
CA HIS A 199 -14.41 24.93 -9.90
C HIS A 199 -13.55 24.29 -10.98
N PHE A 200 -12.25 24.14 -10.72
CA PHE A 200 -11.29 23.61 -11.68
C PHE A 200 -10.71 22.27 -11.22
N GLN A 201 -10.51 21.36 -12.18
CA GLN A 201 -9.64 20.21 -12.01
C GLN A 201 -8.52 20.30 -13.05
N LEU A 202 -7.28 20.31 -12.58
CA LEU A 202 -6.10 20.44 -13.43
C LEU A 202 -5.30 19.14 -13.41
N ARG A 203 -4.85 18.69 -14.58
CA ARG A 203 -4.02 17.47 -14.72
C ARG A 203 -2.96 17.66 -15.79
N ILE A 204 -1.75 17.20 -15.51
CA ILE A 204 -0.64 17.18 -16.47
C ILE A 204 -0.23 15.73 -16.71
N PHE A 205 0.00 15.35 -17.97
CA PHE A 205 0.54 14.04 -18.32
C PHE A 205 1.41 14.14 -19.57
N GLY A 206 2.72 14.03 -19.41
CA GLY A 206 3.64 14.12 -20.54
C GLY A 206 3.52 15.46 -21.26
N GLU A 207 3.14 15.41 -22.53
CA GLU A 207 3.01 16.59 -23.39
C GLU A 207 1.61 17.21 -23.35
N TYR A 208 0.71 16.64 -22.54
CA TYR A 208 -0.68 17.10 -22.44
C TYR A 208 -0.94 17.79 -21.11
N VAL A 209 -1.69 18.88 -21.19
CA VAL A 209 -2.33 19.53 -20.05
C VAL A 209 -3.83 19.45 -20.24
N GLY A 210 -4.54 19.05 -19.20
CA GLY A 210 -5.99 18.96 -19.16
C GLY A 210 -6.54 19.90 -18.09
N LEU A 211 -7.65 20.55 -18.42
CA LEU A 211 -8.40 21.44 -17.55
C LEU A 211 -9.87 21.09 -17.68
N MET A 212 -10.49 20.74 -16.55
CA MET A 212 -11.94 20.66 -16.44
C MET A 212 -12.43 21.85 -15.63
N ALA A 213 -13.45 22.54 -16.14
CA ALA A 213 -14.09 23.67 -15.51
C ALA A 213 -15.57 23.36 -15.33
N GLU A 214 -16.03 23.46 -14.10
CA GLU A 214 -17.44 23.34 -13.70
C GLU A 214 -17.91 24.72 -13.25
N SER A 215 -18.98 25.21 -13.86
CA SER A 215 -19.58 26.51 -13.54
C SER A 215 -20.63 26.31 -12.44
N GLU A 216 -20.69 27.21 -11.45
CA GLU A 216 -21.76 27.15 -10.44
C GLU A 216 -23.14 27.52 -11.00
N ASP A 217 -23.22 28.25 -12.12
CA ASP A 217 -24.49 28.75 -12.69
C ASP A 217 -24.97 27.99 -13.93
N GLU A 218 -24.08 27.25 -14.61
CA GLU A 218 -24.41 26.46 -15.80
C GLU A 218 -24.33 24.98 -15.44
N GLU A 219 -25.28 24.17 -15.93
CA GLU A 219 -25.27 22.71 -15.70
C GLU A 219 -24.17 22.00 -16.52
N ASP A 220 -23.51 22.71 -17.43
CA ASP A 220 -22.50 22.16 -18.33
C ASP A 220 -21.10 22.11 -17.69
N VAL A 221 -20.46 20.93 -17.76
CA VAL A 221 -19.06 20.75 -17.40
C VAL A 221 -18.19 20.72 -18.66
N GLN A 222 -17.16 21.56 -18.68
CA GLN A 222 -16.24 21.68 -19.79
C GLN A 222 -14.92 20.97 -19.51
N LEU A 223 -14.42 20.17 -20.44
CA LEU A 223 -13.09 19.55 -20.42
C LEU A 223 -12.30 19.92 -21.67
N LEU A 224 -11.17 20.57 -21.45
CA LEU A 224 -10.23 21.00 -22.47
C LEU A 224 -8.88 20.29 -22.29
N VAL A 225 -8.30 19.79 -23.37
CA VAL A 225 -6.97 19.17 -23.37
C VAL A 225 -6.13 19.76 -24.48
N TRP A 226 -4.95 20.27 -24.13
CA TRP A 226 -3.97 20.82 -25.08
C TRP A 226 -2.69 20.00 -25.06
N GLU A 227 -2.03 19.97 -26.22
CA GLU A 227 -0.60 19.69 -26.31
C GLU A 227 0.16 20.98 -25.97
N TRP A 228 0.70 21.07 -24.77
CA TRP A 228 1.08 22.37 -24.18
C TRP A 228 2.28 23.04 -24.88
N LYS A 229 3.19 22.25 -25.45
CA LYS A 229 4.36 22.80 -26.17
C LYS A 229 3.96 23.48 -27.47
N SER A 230 3.01 22.89 -28.21
CA SER A 230 2.54 23.44 -29.48
C SER A 230 1.42 24.48 -29.29
N GLY A 231 0.68 24.39 -28.18
CA GLY A 231 -0.55 25.14 -27.92
C GLY A 231 -1.78 24.58 -28.65
N ALA A 232 -1.67 23.42 -29.30
CA ALA A 232 -2.78 22.83 -30.05
C ALA A 232 -3.84 22.26 -29.11
N LEU A 233 -5.08 22.71 -29.26
CA LEU A 233 -6.24 22.10 -28.60
C LEU A 233 -6.51 20.73 -29.24
N LYS A 234 -6.44 19.67 -28.42
CA LYS A 234 -6.60 18.28 -28.84
C LYS A 234 -7.98 17.73 -28.50
N LYS A 235 -8.56 18.19 -27.38
CA LYS A 235 -9.89 17.78 -26.93
C LYS A 235 -10.67 18.98 -26.42
N ASP A 236 -11.92 19.09 -26.86
CA ASP A 236 -12.93 20.01 -26.34
C ASP A 236 -14.22 19.19 -26.14
N LEU A 237 -14.62 19.01 -24.89
CA LEU A 237 -15.85 18.34 -24.50
C LEU A 237 -16.65 19.28 -23.59
N CYS A 238 -17.94 19.36 -23.81
CA CYS A 238 -18.90 20.06 -22.96
C CYS A 238 -20.07 19.12 -22.73
N LYS A 239 -20.24 18.65 -21.51
CA LYS A 239 -21.30 17.71 -21.13
C LYS A 239 -21.68 17.90 -19.67
N GLU A 240 -22.98 17.95 -19.41
CA GLU A 240 -23.56 18.09 -18.07
C GLU A 240 -23.28 16.87 -17.16
N ASP A 241 -23.05 15.69 -17.74
CA ASP A 241 -22.92 14.44 -16.97
C ASP A 241 -21.50 14.15 -16.45
N MET A 242 -20.51 14.98 -16.80
CA MET A 242 -19.11 14.76 -16.45
C MET A 242 -18.80 15.29 -15.06
N THR A 243 -18.10 14.50 -14.24
CA THR A 243 -17.82 14.85 -12.83
C THR A 243 -16.33 14.98 -12.53
N SER A 244 -15.48 14.18 -13.18
CA SER A 244 -14.03 14.24 -13.00
C SER A 244 -13.30 13.59 -14.17
N PHE A 245 -12.00 13.87 -14.30
CA PHE A 245 -11.17 13.24 -15.31
C PHE A 245 -9.74 12.95 -14.83
N ALA A 246 -9.10 12.01 -15.51
CA ALA A 246 -7.68 11.73 -15.38
C ALA A 246 -7.08 11.23 -16.70
N PHE A 247 -5.78 11.42 -16.89
CA PHE A 247 -5.07 10.78 -17.99
C PHE A 247 -4.81 9.30 -17.68
N LEU A 248 -5.38 8.42 -18.50
CA LEU A 248 -5.12 6.99 -18.43
C LEU A 248 -3.71 6.69 -18.95
N ASN A 249 -3.39 7.26 -20.13
CA ASN A 249 -2.08 7.20 -20.78
C ASN A 249 -1.92 8.38 -21.77
N ASN A 250 -0.91 8.33 -22.63
CA ASN A 250 -0.63 9.37 -23.64
C ASN A 250 -1.61 9.41 -24.83
N ARG A 251 -2.67 8.59 -24.82
CA ARG A 251 -3.67 8.51 -25.89
C ARG A 251 -5.10 8.63 -25.38
N ASN A 252 -5.35 8.27 -24.13
CA ASN A 252 -6.69 8.09 -23.59
C ASN A 252 -6.86 8.84 -22.25
N LEU A 253 -8.04 9.45 -22.12
CA LEU A 253 -8.59 10.04 -20.91
C LEU A 253 -9.53 9.03 -20.26
N LEU A 254 -9.59 9.05 -18.93
CA LEU A 254 -10.60 8.41 -18.12
C LEU A 254 -11.49 9.51 -17.55
N ILE A 255 -12.79 9.48 -17.84
CA ILE A 255 -13.77 10.48 -17.41
C ILE A 255 -14.83 9.78 -16.58
N SER A 256 -15.10 10.26 -15.37
CA SER A 256 -16.28 9.80 -14.61
C SER A 256 -17.50 10.57 -15.09
N ALA A 257 -18.60 9.84 -15.26
CA ALA A 257 -19.88 10.41 -15.62
C ALA A 257 -21.01 9.83 -14.77
N VAL A 258 -21.99 10.67 -14.45
CA VAL A 258 -23.16 10.34 -13.64
C VAL A 258 -24.41 10.78 -14.38
N ILE A 259 -25.33 9.84 -14.64
CA ILE A 259 -26.63 10.09 -15.28
C ILE A 259 -27.71 9.46 -14.41
N GLY A 260 -28.44 10.30 -13.66
CA GLY A 260 -29.43 9.82 -12.70
C GLY A 260 -28.78 8.93 -11.63
N ALA A 261 -29.22 7.67 -11.52
CA ALA A 261 -28.67 6.70 -10.57
C ALA A 261 -27.50 5.85 -11.12
N GLU A 262 -27.16 6.02 -12.40
CA GLU A 262 -26.07 5.30 -13.05
C GLU A 262 -24.78 6.13 -13.04
N ALA A 263 -23.68 5.48 -12.67
CA ALA A 263 -22.35 6.05 -12.79
C ALA A 263 -21.45 5.15 -13.63
N GLU A 264 -20.52 5.74 -14.37
CA GLU A 264 -19.58 5.00 -15.21
C GLU A 264 -18.24 5.71 -15.36
N LEU A 265 -17.21 4.96 -15.74
CA LEU A 265 -15.91 5.49 -16.14
C LEU A 265 -15.75 5.33 -17.65
N ARG A 266 -15.79 6.44 -18.39
CA ARG A 266 -15.64 6.46 -19.85
C ARG A 266 -14.18 6.60 -20.21
N VAL A 267 -13.73 5.78 -21.16
CA VAL A 267 -12.42 5.95 -21.79
C VAL A 267 -12.59 6.69 -23.11
N VAL A 268 -11.94 7.84 -23.23
CA VAL A 268 -12.06 8.71 -24.40
C VAL A 268 -10.69 8.99 -24.99
N GLY A 269 -10.53 8.80 -26.30
CA GLY A 269 -9.28 9.15 -26.98
C GLY A 269 -9.03 10.66 -26.92
N ILE A 270 -7.78 11.07 -26.69
CA ILE A 270 -7.37 12.48 -26.69
C ILE A 270 -7.65 13.10 -28.06
N GLU A 271 -7.29 12.41 -29.15
CA GLU A 271 -7.57 12.84 -30.53
C GLU A 271 -8.70 12.02 -31.21
N GLY A 272 -9.31 11.09 -30.47
CA GLY A 272 -10.26 10.11 -31.01
C GLY A 272 -11.62 10.13 -30.29
N PRO A 273 -12.59 9.31 -30.75
CA PRO A 273 -13.87 9.17 -30.07
C PRO A 273 -13.74 8.44 -28.72
N GLN A 274 -14.86 8.27 -28.03
CA GLN A 274 -14.96 7.34 -26.91
C GLN A 274 -14.65 5.92 -27.37
N THR A 275 -13.85 5.18 -26.60
CA THR A 275 -13.45 3.81 -26.92
C THR A 275 -14.30 2.77 -26.19
N CYS A 276 -14.50 2.95 -24.89
CA CYS A 276 -15.28 2.03 -24.05
C CYS A 276 -15.77 2.75 -22.78
N SER A 277 -16.67 2.12 -22.03
CA SER A 277 -17.02 2.57 -20.68
C SER A 277 -17.07 1.41 -19.69
N PHE A 278 -16.78 1.69 -18.43
CA PHE A 278 -16.83 0.75 -17.32
C PHE A 278 -17.98 1.13 -16.40
N LYS A 279 -19.06 0.35 -16.40
CA LYS A 279 -20.23 0.63 -15.54
C LYS A 279 -19.88 0.42 -14.07
N LEU A 280 -20.27 1.36 -13.21
CA LEU A 280 -20.15 1.24 -11.76
C LEU A 280 -21.43 0.60 -11.18
N PRO A 281 -21.42 0.17 -9.90
CA PRO A 281 -22.61 -0.37 -9.27
C PRO A 281 -23.75 0.66 -9.24
N VAL A 282 -24.95 0.22 -9.62
CA VAL A 282 -26.15 1.07 -9.63
C VAL A 282 -26.59 1.37 -8.21
N LEU A 283 -26.93 2.63 -7.94
CA LEU A 283 -27.46 3.08 -6.67
C LEU A 283 -28.92 2.67 -6.52
N ALA A 284 -29.35 2.27 -5.32
CA ALA A 284 -30.70 1.79 -5.11
C ALA A 284 -31.73 2.92 -5.30
N ALA A 285 -32.90 2.60 -5.85
CA ALA A 285 -33.99 3.56 -5.96
C ALA A 285 -34.61 3.97 -4.62
N ASP A 286 -34.26 3.32 -3.51
CA ASP A 286 -34.67 3.76 -2.16
C ASP A 286 -33.64 4.75 -1.58
N ALA A 287 -32.50 4.91 -2.27
CA ALA A 287 -31.39 5.74 -1.85
C ALA A 287 -31.58 7.23 -2.19
N TRP A 288 -32.64 7.65 -2.87
CA TRP A 288 -32.89 9.06 -3.26
C TRP A 288 -33.12 10.04 -2.08
N GLU A 289 -33.01 9.60 -0.82
CA GLU A 289 -32.76 10.51 0.32
C GLU A 289 -31.32 11.06 0.32
N ILE A 290 -30.43 10.40 -0.41
CA ILE A 290 -29.09 10.83 -0.77
C ILE A 290 -29.27 11.61 -2.07
N GLY A 291 -29.03 12.92 -2.08
CA GLY A 291 -29.16 13.75 -3.28
C GLY A 291 -28.04 13.48 -4.29
N ASP A 292 -27.51 14.51 -4.94
CA ASP A 292 -26.59 14.34 -6.07
C ASP A 292 -25.39 13.44 -5.75
N VAL A 293 -25.00 12.61 -6.72
CA VAL A 293 -23.92 11.64 -6.57
C VAL A 293 -22.68 12.19 -7.23
N GLU A 294 -21.66 12.42 -6.42
CA GLU A 294 -20.38 12.93 -6.87
C GLU A 294 -19.40 11.76 -7.05
N VAL A 295 -18.84 11.64 -8.25
CA VAL A 295 -17.85 10.62 -8.59
C VAL A 295 -16.55 11.29 -9.04
N MET A 296 -15.52 11.21 -8.20
CA MET A 296 -14.23 11.86 -8.45
C MET A 296 -13.13 10.85 -8.72
N ILE A 297 -12.26 11.15 -9.68
CA ILE A 297 -11.10 10.31 -10.02
C ILE A 297 -9.84 10.93 -9.40
N LEU A 298 -9.26 10.19 -8.46
CA LEU A 298 -8.06 10.58 -7.74
C LEU A 298 -6.89 9.71 -8.19
N THR A 299 -5.85 10.34 -8.72
CA THR A 299 -4.60 9.68 -9.11
C THR A 299 -3.46 10.70 -9.16
N GLU A 300 -2.26 10.24 -8.86
CA GLU A 300 -1.05 11.05 -9.07
C GLU A 300 -0.71 11.08 -10.58
N PRO A 301 -0.56 12.27 -11.19
CA PRO A 301 0.01 12.37 -12.53
C PRO A 301 1.45 11.82 -12.50
N PRO A 302 1.83 10.90 -13.39
CA PRO A 302 3.17 10.38 -13.36
C PRO A 302 4.11 11.47 -13.90
N PRO A 303 5.25 11.72 -13.24
CA PRO A 303 6.18 12.67 -13.77
C PRO A 303 6.77 12.14 -15.08
N SER A 304 6.98 13.06 -16.02
CA SER A 304 7.51 12.78 -17.36
C SER A 304 9.03 12.48 -17.37
N TRP A 305 9.64 12.26 -16.20
CA TRP A 305 11.07 11.97 -16.08
C TRP A 305 11.47 10.73 -16.89
N THR A 306 12.46 10.93 -17.76
CA THR A 306 13.26 9.86 -18.32
C THR A 306 14.37 9.46 -17.34
N ALA A 307 14.92 8.25 -17.47
CA ALA A 307 16.02 7.79 -16.61
C ALA A 307 17.26 8.72 -16.65
N ALA A 308 17.46 9.44 -17.77
CA ALA A 308 18.57 10.37 -17.96
C ALA A 308 18.28 11.79 -17.44
N SER A 309 17.01 12.17 -17.30
CA SER A 309 16.65 13.54 -16.89
C SER A 309 16.41 13.69 -15.40
N ARG A 310 16.33 12.59 -14.64
CA ARG A 310 16.08 12.64 -13.20
C ARG A 310 17.24 13.28 -12.41
N PRO A 311 16.92 13.93 -11.26
CA PRO A 311 17.94 14.28 -10.27
C PRO A 311 18.75 13.05 -9.86
N ASP A 312 19.98 13.26 -9.38
CA ASP A 312 20.90 12.22 -8.90
C ASP A 312 20.26 11.46 -7.72
N GLU A 313 19.40 10.49 -8.04
CA GLU A 313 18.56 9.72 -7.14
C GLU A 313 18.74 8.22 -7.43
N PRO A 314 18.86 7.37 -6.40
CA PRO A 314 19.18 5.95 -6.53
C PRO A 314 18.06 5.14 -7.17
N PHE A 315 16.82 5.46 -6.83
CA PHE A 315 15.61 4.78 -7.31
C PHE A 315 14.40 5.64 -7.00
N SER A 316 13.28 5.34 -7.66
CA SER A 316 12.01 6.02 -7.45
C SER A 316 10.81 5.11 -7.61
N THR A 317 9.64 5.64 -7.32
CA THR A 317 8.38 4.97 -7.67
C THR A 317 8.27 4.72 -9.18
N CYS A 318 7.84 3.51 -9.52
CA CYS A 318 7.52 3.12 -10.88
C CYS A 318 6.04 3.40 -11.15
N HIS A 319 5.75 4.14 -12.23
CA HIS A 319 4.38 4.50 -12.60
C HIS A 319 3.86 3.69 -13.80
N THR A 320 4.48 2.55 -14.11
CA THR A 320 4.05 1.66 -15.21
C THR A 320 2.65 1.09 -14.97
N ASP A 321 2.29 0.86 -13.71
CA ASP A 321 0.95 0.44 -13.32
C ASP A 321 0.52 1.27 -12.10
N ARG A 322 -0.24 2.35 -12.33
CA ARG A 322 -0.70 3.27 -11.29
C ARG A 322 -2.05 2.87 -10.71
N LEU A 323 -2.34 3.35 -9.51
CA LEU A 323 -3.64 3.22 -8.90
C LEU A 323 -4.52 4.43 -9.25
N PHE A 324 -5.75 4.16 -9.67
CA PHE A 324 -6.84 5.12 -9.69
C PHE A 324 -7.74 4.83 -8.50
N VAL A 325 -8.07 5.86 -7.74
CA VAL A 325 -9.05 5.79 -6.66
C VAL A 325 -10.24 6.61 -7.07
N VAL A 326 -11.38 5.96 -7.25
CA VAL A 326 -12.64 6.61 -7.56
C VAL A 326 -13.40 6.79 -6.25
N SER A 327 -13.60 8.03 -5.81
CA SER A 327 -14.45 8.31 -4.67
C SER A 327 -15.89 8.44 -5.13
N VAL A 328 -16.80 7.80 -4.41
CA VAL A 328 -18.25 7.92 -4.62
C VAL A 328 -18.84 8.49 -3.34
N ARG A 329 -19.46 9.66 -3.47
CA ARG A 329 -20.17 10.37 -2.40
C ARG A 329 -21.59 10.65 -2.89
N GLY A 330 -22.55 10.66 -1.98
CA GLY A 330 -23.85 11.25 -2.26
C GLY A 330 -24.12 12.42 -1.32
N SER A 331 -24.68 13.51 -1.85
CA SER A 331 -24.95 14.76 -1.13
C SER A 331 -26.42 14.83 -0.73
N GLY A 332 -26.76 14.50 0.51
CA GLY A 332 -28.12 14.65 1.05
C GLY A 332 -28.31 16.03 1.67
N TRP A 333 -29.38 16.74 1.30
CA TRP A 333 -29.67 18.08 1.83
C TRP A 333 -30.33 18.05 3.22
N GLU A 334 -30.83 16.89 3.65
CA GLU A 334 -31.50 16.72 4.94
C GLU A 334 -30.96 15.50 5.71
N THR A 335 -29.90 15.67 6.49
CA THR A 335 -29.75 14.97 7.80
C THR A 335 -28.56 15.52 8.58
N PHE A 336 -28.86 16.40 9.54
CA PHE A 336 -27.87 16.97 10.47
C PHE A 336 -27.17 15.97 11.42
N TYR A 337 -27.36 14.65 11.29
CA TYR A 337 -26.81 13.68 12.27
C TYR A 337 -26.41 12.28 11.73
N ALA A 338 -26.38 12.03 10.41
CA ALA A 338 -25.89 10.75 9.87
C ALA A 338 -24.81 10.97 8.80
N SER A 339 -23.58 10.54 9.08
CA SER A 339 -22.48 10.57 8.11
C SER A 339 -22.88 9.87 6.80
N GLU A 340 -23.01 10.65 5.71
CA GLU A 340 -23.29 10.16 4.35
C GLU A 340 -22.41 8.93 4.03
N PRO A 341 -22.93 7.93 3.32
CA PRO A 341 -22.12 6.81 2.90
C PRO A 341 -21.06 7.27 1.90
N LYS A 342 -19.84 6.82 2.14
CA LYS A 342 -18.63 7.30 1.49
C LYS A 342 -17.79 6.10 1.08
N PHE A 343 -17.53 5.97 -0.21
CA PHE A 343 -16.83 4.82 -0.77
C PHE A 343 -15.60 5.23 -1.56
N LEU A 344 -14.56 4.41 -1.46
CA LEU A 344 -13.38 4.45 -2.31
C LEU A 344 -13.32 3.17 -3.11
N LEU A 345 -13.28 3.30 -4.43
CA LEU A 345 -13.07 2.22 -5.37
C LEU A 345 -11.65 2.30 -5.93
N CYS A 346 -10.81 1.36 -5.53
CA CYS A 346 -9.42 1.28 -5.99
C CYS A 346 -9.34 0.37 -7.23
N VAL A 347 -8.73 0.86 -8.30
CA VAL A 347 -8.53 0.14 -9.56
C VAL A 347 -7.13 0.40 -10.14
N ARG A 348 -6.45 -0.66 -10.60
CA ARG A 348 -5.13 -0.56 -11.22
C ARG A 348 -5.22 -0.23 -12.70
N LEU A 349 -4.28 0.57 -13.20
CA LEU A 349 -4.15 0.91 -14.62
C LEU A 349 -4.07 -0.34 -15.49
N SER A 350 -3.24 -1.31 -15.14
CA SER A 350 -3.04 -2.53 -15.91
C SER A 350 -4.34 -3.32 -16.07
N SER A 351 -5.22 -3.29 -15.06
CA SER A 351 -6.51 -3.96 -15.13
C SER A 351 -7.42 -3.30 -16.15
N LEU A 352 -7.50 -1.97 -16.16
CA LEU A 352 -8.28 -1.22 -17.16
C LEU A 352 -7.72 -1.43 -18.57
N LEU A 353 -6.40 -1.31 -18.75
CA LEU A 353 -5.76 -1.50 -20.05
C LEU A 353 -5.98 -2.93 -20.59
N ASN A 354 -5.83 -3.95 -19.75
CA ASN A 354 -6.08 -5.33 -20.16
C ASN A 354 -7.55 -5.57 -20.60
N LEU A 355 -8.52 -4.94 -19.91
CA LEU A 355 -9.93 -5.02 -20.30
C LEU A 355 -10.26 -4.23 -21.57
N MET A 356 -9.51 -3.17 -21.86
CA MET A 356 -9.63 -2.44 -23.12
C MET A 356 -9.08 -3.24 -24.31
N GLU A 357 -7.95 -3.94 -24.11
CA GLU A 357 -7.33 -4.79 -25.14
C GLU A 357 -8.10 -6.10 -25.32
N ASN A 358 -8.61 -6.67 -24.24
CA ASN A 358 -9.33 -7.94 -24.20
C ASN A 358 -10.70 -7.77 -23.50
N PRO A 359 -11.68 -7.15 -24.18
CA PRO A 359 -12.99 -6.94 -23.60
C PRO A 359 -13.73 -8.27 -23.38
N PRO A 360 -14.47 -8.42 -22.27
CA PRO A 360 -15.27 -9.61 -22.00
C PRO A 360 -16.41 -9.80 -23.02
N GLU A 361 -16.79 -11.07 -23.25
CA GLU A 361 -17.92 -11.40 -24.13
C GLU A 361 -19.24 -10.80 -23.61
N GLY A 362 -20.01 -10.18 -24.50
CA GLY A 362 -21.28 -9.52 -24.15
C GLY A 362 -21.17 -8.03 -23.82
N SER A 363 -20.02 -7.40 -24.00
CA SER A 363 -19.92 -5.93 -24.02
C SER A 363 -20.77 -5.35 -25.16
N ILE A 364 -21.73 -4.49 -24.84
CA ILE A 364 -22.61 -3.84 -25.83
C ILE A 364 -22.08 -2.43 -26.06
N ASP A 365 -21.82 -2.07 -27.32
CA ASP A 365 -21.33 -0.74 -27.72
C ASP A 365 -20.10 -0.26 -26.94
N GLY A 366 -19.23 -1.19 -26.52
CA GLY A 366 -18.03 -0.90 -25.73
C GLY A 366 -18.30 -0.62 -24.24
N ALA A 367 -19.53 -0.72 -23.76
CA ALA A 367 -19.85 -0.65 -22.34
C ALA A 367 -19.61 -2.01 -21.67
N ILE A 368 -18.81 -2.02 -20.60
CA ILE A 368 -18.45 -3.21 -19.84
C ILE A 368 -19.22 -3.20 -18.50
N PRO A 369 -20.18 -4.13 -18.30
CA PRO A 369 -20.98 -4.24 -17.08
C PRO A 369 -20.15 -4.51 -15.81
N TRP A 370 -20.60 -3.98 -14.67
CA TRP A 370 -19.89 -4.09 -13.37
C TRP A 370 -19.55 -5.53 -12.96
N ASP A 371 -20.46 -6.48 -13.20
CA ASP A 371 -20.29 -7.88 -12.85
C ASP A 371 -19.15 -8.57 -13.63
N GLN A 372 -18.84 -8.07 -14.83
CA GLN A 372 -17.77 -8.61 -15.68
C GLN A 372 -16.38 -8.07 -15.32
N TRP A 373 -16.27 -6.80 -14.92
CA TRP A 373 -14.95 -6.19 -14.64
C TRP A 373 -14.71 -5.85 -13.17
N GLY A 374 -15.74 -5.40 -12.46
CA GLY A 374 -15.63 -4.81 -11.13
C GLY A 374 -15.21 -5.80 -10.06
N ARG A 375 -15.76 -7.02 -10.07
CA ARG A 375 -15.58 -8.01 -8.99
C ARG A 375 -14.13 -8.35 -8.72
N SER A 376 -13.36 -8.72 -9.75
CA SER A 376 -11.98 -9.19 -9.61
C SER A 376 -10.93 -8.08 -9.71
N ASN A 377 -11.23 -7.00 -10.44
CA ASN A 377 -10.24 -5.95 -10.74
C ASN A 377 -10.28 -4.76 -9.79
N THR A 378 -11.28 -4.71 -8.90
CA THR A 378 -11.44 -3.56 -8.01
C THR A 378 -11.46 -3.96 -6.55
N ARG A 379 -11.22 -2.97 -5.69
CA ARG A 379 -11.45 -3.05 -4.24
C ARG A 379 -12.28 -1.86 -3.79
N MET A 380 -13.50 -2.11 -3.34
CA MET A 380 -14.36 -1.07 -2.77
C MET A 380 -14.27 -1.07 -1.24
N LEU A 381 -14.09 0.12 -0.68
CA LEU A 381 -13.89 0.35 0.75
C LEU A 381 -14.89 1.40 1.21
N ARG A 382 -15.61 1.09 2.29
CA ARG A 382 -16.40 2.09 2.99
C ARG A 382 -15.51 2.82 3.97
N VAL A 383 -15.45 4.14 3.89
CA VAL A 383 -14.62 4.97 4.78
C VAL A 383 -15.48 5.83 5.70
N PRO A 384 -15.07 6.06 6.97
CA PRO A 384 -15.84 6.90 7.90
C PRO A 384 -15.90 8.36 7.47
N GLN A 385 -14.79 8.86 6.92
CA GLN A 385 -14.66 10.20 6.36
C GLN A 385 -13.89 10.02 5.04
N LEU A 386 -14.42 10.59 3.94
CA LEU A 386 -13.61 10.73 2.73
C LEU A 386 -12.59 11.82 3.00
N PRO A 387 -11.33 11.61 2.60
CA PRO A 387 -10.40 12.71 2.43
C PRO A 387 -11.06 13.75 1.52
N ASP A 388 -10.82 15.02 1.81
CA ASP A 388 -11.18 16.09 0.90
C ASP A 388 -10.50 15.83 -0.47
N PRO A 389 -11.20 15.91 -1.62
CA PRO A 389 -10.63 15.65 -2.94
C PRO A 389 -9.35 16.43 -3.25
N TRP A 390 -9.13 17.58 -2.59
CA TRP A 390 -7.88 18.37 -2.66
C TRP A 390 -6.66 17.68 -2.03
N VAL A 391 -6.86 16.62 -1.25
CA VAL A 391 -5.80 15.89 -0.56
C VAL A 391 -5.45 14.65 -1.38
N CYS A 392 -4.38 14.71 -2.19
CA CYS A 392 -3.87 13.53 -2.89
C CYS A 392 -3.31 12.49 -1.91
N PHE A 393 -4.06 11.41 -1.68
CA PHE A 393 -3.68 10.29 -0.82
C PHE A 393 -3.24 9.05 -1.62
N VAL A 394 -3.00 9.19 -2.93
CA VAL A 394 -2.56 8.12 -3.82
C VAL A 394 -1.16 8.42 -4.31
N TYR A 395 -0.26 7.44 -4.20
CA TYR A 395 1.11 7.58 -4.70
C TYR A 395 1.56 6.25 -5.32
N GLY A 396 1.85 6.27 -6.62
CA GLY A 396 2.12 5.02 -7.38
C GLY A 396 0.98 4.00 -7.27
N GLN A 397 1.24 2.90 -6.54
CA GLN A 397 0.28 1.80 -6.29
C GLN A 397 -0.30 1.79 -4.88
N ARG A 398 -0.02 2.83 -4.09
CA ARG A 398 -0.46 2.93 -2.69
C ARG A 398 -1.55 3.97 -2.56
N CYS A 399 -2.49 3.73 -1.65
CA CYS A 399 -3.37 4.77 -1.15
C CYS A 399 -3.37 4.78 0.39
N ILE A 400 -3.57 5.97 0.98
CA ILE A 400 -3.71 6.14 2.43
C ILE A 400 -5.15 6.53 2.79
N ILE A 401 -5.68 5.97 3.86
CA ILE A 401 -7.00 6.27 4.39
C ILE A 401 -6.86 6.65 5.86
N GLN A 402 -7.36 7.82 6.23
CA GLN A 402 -7.43 8.23 7.61
C GLN A 402 -8.62 7.55 8.31
N THR A 403 -8.34 6.78 9.35
CA THR A 403 -9.37 6.04 10.12
C THR A 403 -9.80 6.77 11.39
N SER A 404 -8.92 7.62 11.93
CA SER A 404 -9.19 8.54 13.03
C SER A 404 -8.19 9.70 12.97
N GLN A 405 -8.36 10.72 13.81
CA GLN A 405 -7.42 11.85 13.86
C GLN A 405 -5.96 11.43 14.07
N ALA A 406 -5.70 10.34 14.81
CA ALA A 406 -4.36 9.86 15.14
C ALA A 406 -3.97 8.52 14.49
N ARG A 407 -4.75 8.03 13.51
CA ARG A 407 -4.49 6.73 12.87
C ARG A 407 -4.91 6.69 11.42
N CYS A 408 -4.03 6.19 10.58
CA CYS A 408 -4.28 5.91 9.17
C CYS A 408 -3.96 4.46 8.79
N GLN A 409 -4.42 4.09 7.60
CA GLN A 409 -4.18 2.80 6.96
C GLN A 409 -3.58 3.03 5.59
N ILE A 410 -2.49 2.33 5.27
CA ILE A 410 -1.89 2.31 3.93
C ILE A 410 -2.29 1.01 3.26
N LEU A 411 -2.82 1.13 2.06
CA LEU A 411 -3.19 0.03 1.20
C LEU A 411 -2.22 0.00 0.02
N ASP A 412 -1.45 -1.08 -0.09
CA ASP A 412 -0.49 -1.28 -1.17
C ASP A 412 -1.03 -2.31 -2.16
N PHE A 413 -1.35 -1.86 -3.38
CA PHE A 413 -1.89 -2.68 -4.46
C PHE A 413 -0.81 -3.27 -5.36
N ASN A 414 0.47 -3.16 -5.01
CA ASN A 414 1.53 -3.86 -5.73
C ASN A 414 1.29 -5.37 -5.68
N PRO A 415 1.09 -6.05 -6.83
CA PRO A 415 0.71 -7.46 -6.88
C PRO A 415 1.77 -8.39 -6.27
N LEU A 416 3.04 -7.95 -6.22
CA LEU A 416 4.14 -8.72 -5.65
C LEU A 416 4.23 -8.61 -4.12
N SER A 417 3.63 -7.57 -3.53
CA SER A 417 3.47 -7.44 -2.07
C SER A 417 2.06 -7.75 -1.57
N ALA A 418 1.07 -7.70 -2.47
CA ALA A 418 -0.33 -7.89 -2.15
C ALA A 418 -0.59 -9.32 -1.66
N GLN A 419 -1.40 -9.45 -0.62
CA GLN A 419 -1.81 -10.75 -0.09
C GLN A 419 -3.05 -11.25 -0.84
N MET A 420 -3.26 -12.56 -0.91
CA MET A 420 -4.54 -13.08 -1.40
C MET A 420 -5.66 -12.67 -0.44
N VAL A 421 -6.68 -12.00 -0.98
CA VAL A 421 -7.84 -11.53 -0.20
C VAL A 421 -9.10 -12.16 -0.79
N HIS A 422 -9.96 -12.72 0.06
CA HIS A 422 -11.25 -13.25 -0.37
C HIS A 422 -12.19 -12.15 -0.87
N GLU A 423 -13.20 -12.55 -1.64
CA GLU A 423 -14.30 -11.68 -2.03
C GLU A 423 -14.93 -11.01 -0.80
N LYS A 424 -15.03 -9.69 -0.85
CA LYS A 424 -15.69 -8.89 0.17
C LYS A 424 -16.95 -8.29 -0.43
N THR A 425 -18.10 -8.66 0.12
CA THR A 425 -19.35 -7.94 -0.16
C THR A 425 -19.37 -6.66 0.65
N VAL A 426 -19.45 -5.54 -0.05
CA VAL A 426 -19.68 -4.20 0.50
C VAL A 426 -21.19 -3.97 0.56
N ASP A 427 -21.62 -3.27 1.61
CA ASP A 427 -23.01 -2.85 1.82
C ASP A 427 -24.08 -3.96 1.95
N LYS A 428 -23.85 -4.93 2.85
CA LYS A 428 -24.83 -6.00 3.13
C LYS A 428 -26.11 -5.55 3.86
N ARG A 429 -26.16 -4.33 4.42
CA ARG A 429 -27.17 -3.94 5.43
C ARG A 429 -27.96 -2.67 5.11
N ARG A 430 -27.46 -1.76 4.26
CA ARG A 430 -28.05 -0.42 4.10
C ARG A 430 -28.70 -0.15 2.74
N ARG A 431 -28.72 -1.11 1.78
CA ARG A 431 -29.33 -0.96 0.44
C ARG A 431 -28.95 0.37 -0.23
N ILE A 432 -27.70 0.80 -0.14
CA ILE A 432 -27.20 2.01 -0.84
C ILE A 432 -27.05 1.68 -2.32
N PHE A 433 -26.55 0.49 -2.63
CA PHE A 433 -26.55 -0.05 -3.98
C PHE A 433 -27.77 -0.94 -4.21
N GLU A 434 -28.28 -0.96 -5.44
CA GLU A 434 -29.42 -1.79 -5.83
C GLU A 434 -29.12 -3.28 -5.57
N GLN A 435 -27.88 -3.69 -5.82
CA GLN A 435 -27.39 -5.03 -5.54
C GLN A 435 -26.14 -5.00 -4.64
N PRO A 436 -25.89 -6.05 -3.83
CA PRO A 436 -24.68 -6.15 -3.04
C PRO A 436 -23.41 -6.10 -3.91
N VAL A 437 -22.51 -5.18 -3.60
CA VAL A 437 -21.28 -4.96 -4.38
C VAL A 437 -20.19 -5.90 -3.90
N ILE A 438 -19.71 -6.79 -4.77
CA ILE A 438 -18.62 -7.74 -4.46
C ILE A 438 -17.32 -7.24 -5.09
N THR A 439 -16.24 -7.19 -4.31
CA THR A 439 -14.90 -6.81 -4.79
C THR A 439 -13.81 -7.72 -4.21
N SER A 440 -12.75 -8.02 -4.98
CA SER A 440 -11.71 -8.98 -4.59
C SER A 440 -10.26 -8.62 -4.99
N ALA A 441 -9.99 -7.42 -5.52
CA ALA A 441 -8.61 -7.04 -5.86
C ALA A 441 -7.68 -7.09 -4.62
N PRO A 442 -6.56 -7.83 -4.68
CA PRO A 442 -5.67 -8.04 -3.54
C PRO A 442 -4.89 -6.77 -3.20
N PHE A 443 -4.58 -6.58 -1.92
CA PHE A 443 -3.72 -5.50 -1.42
C PHE A 443 -3.05 -5.92 -0.11
N ALA A 444 -1.93 -5.28 0.22
CA ALA A 444 -1.35 -5.36 1.55
C ALA A 444 -1.85 -4.19 2.41
N LEU A 445 -2.17 -4.46 3.67
CA LEU A 445 -2.68 -3.45 4.60
C LEU A 445 -1.66 -3.20 5.71
N SER A 446 -1.30 -1.94 5.92
CA SER A 446 -0.51 -1.49 7.06
C SER A 446 -1.29 -0.46 7.87
N SER A 447 -1.31 -0.60 9.20
CA SER A 447 -1.85 0.43 10.09
C SER A 447 -0.72 1.28 10.62
N VAL A 448 -0.92 2.60 10.62
CA VAL A 448 0.09 3.56 11.05
C VAL A 448 -0.53 4.54 12.05
N GLU A 449 0.13 4.71 13.18
CA GLU A 449 -0.17 5.79 14.11
C GLU A 449 0.47 7.08 13.60
N ILE A 450 -0.29 8.16 13.63
CA ILE A 450 0.13 9.48 13.17
C ILE A 450 -0.18 10.52 14.24
N CYS A 451 0.49 11.66 14.17
CA CYS A 451 0.08 12.82 14.93
C CYS A 451 -1.37 13.22 14.58
N PRO A 452 -2.17 13.68 15.56
CA PRO A 452 -3.50 14.22 15.33
C PRO A 452 -3.48 15.24 14.19
N SER A 453 -4.19 14.93 13.11
CA SER A 453 -4.17 15.71 11.87
C SER A 453 -5.56 15.74 11.22
N ALA A 454 -5.81 16.78 10.42
CA ALA A 454 -7.05 16.95 9.67
C ALA A 454 -7.04 16.20 8.34
N ALA A 455 -5.87 16.03 7.72
CA ALA A 455 -5.73 15.29 6.48
C ALA A 455 -4.37 14.57 6.39
N VAL A 456 -4.32 13.57 5.51
CA VAL A 456 -3.12 12.75 5.25
C VAL A 456 -2.90 12.53 3.76
N MET A 457 -1.65 12.61 3.34
CA MET A 457 -1.20 12.41 1.97
C MET A 457 -0.02 11.44 1.93
N LEU A 458 0.25 10.92 0.74
CA LEU A 458 1.44 10.12 0.47
C LEU A 458 2.43 10.90 -0.38
N ALA A 459 3.69 10.90 0.04
CA ALA A 459 4.83 11.16 -0.81
C ALA A 459 5.60 9.85 -1.06
N GLU A 460 6.59 9.86 -1.94
CA GLU A 460 7.38 8.68 -2.33
C GLU A 460 7.91 7.86 -1.15
N ASP A 461 8.31 8.51 -0.05
CA ASP A 461 8.88 7.84 1.13
C ASP A 461 8.45 8.44 2.47
N ALA A 462 7.36 9.22 2.47
CA ALA A 462 6.85 9.88 3.67
C ALA A 462 5.31 9.90 3.69
N ILE A 463 4.77 9.90 4.90
CA ILE A 463 3.39 10.32 5.13
C ILE A 463 3.44 11.81 5.43
N VAL A 464 2.62 12.56 4.70
CA VAL A 464 2.46 14.00 4.86
C VAL A 464 1.14 14.20 5.61
N THR A 465 1.20 14.68 6.85
CA THR A 465 -0.02 15.00 7.61
C THR A 465 -0.23 16.50 7.67
N VAL A 466 -1.48 16.94 7.52
CA VAL A 466 -1.86 18.34 7.54
C VAL A 466 -2.62 18.59 8.83
N SER A 467 -2.08 19.45 9.70
CA SER A 467 -2.78 19.91 10.90
C SER A 467 -3.10 21.41 10.76
N PRO A 468 -4.36 21.80 11.01
CA PRO A 468 -4.74 23.21 11.02
C PRO A 468 -4.16 23.89 12.27
N ASP A 469 -3.41 24.97 12.08
CA ASP A 469 -3.09 25.98 13.08
C ASP A 469 -4.02 27.20 12.90
N GLU A 470 -4.04 28.14 13.85
CA GLU A 470 -4.96 29.30 13.85
C GLU A 470 -4.94 30.11 12.53
N ASP A 471 -3.79 30.19 11.84
CA ASP A 471 -3.61 30.92 10.56
C ASP A 471 -2.72 30.19 9.52
N SER A 472 -2.37 28.92 9.75
CA SER A 472 -1.47 28.16 8.86
C SER A 472 -1.74 26.66 8.89
N PHE A 473 -1.24 25.92 7.91
CA PHE A 473 -1.18 24.46 8.00
C PHE A 473 0.26 24.03 8.25
N THR A 474 0.45 23.10 9.18
CA THR A 474 1.74 22.44 9.37
C THR A 474 1.72 21.09 8.67
N VAL A 475 2.59 20.95 7.67
CA VAL A 475 2.87 19.67 7.05
C VAL A 475 3.91 18.94 7.87
N PHE A 476 3.56 17.77 8.39
CA PHE A 476 4.52 16.86 9.01
C PHE A 476 4.87 15.78 8.01
N SER A 477 6.14 15.74 7.61
CA SER A 477 6.71 14.52 7.02
C SER A 477 7.06 13.58 8.17
N VAL A 478 6.23 12.56 8.37
CA VAL A 478 6.55 11.51 9.33
C VAL A 478 7.55 10.57 8.65
N ARG A 479 8.83 10.81 8.94
CA ARG A 479 9.95 10.02 8.42
C ARG A 479 10.14 8.72 9.18
N THR A 480 10.57 7.70 8.47
CA THR A 480 11.10 6.48 9.08
C THR A 480 12.51 6.77 9.59
N HIS A 481 12.80 6.44 10.86
CA HIS A 481 14.08 6.78 11.45
C HIS A 481 15.26 6.13 10.73
N HIS A 482 16.34 6.90 10.71
CA HIS A 482 17.72 6.50 10.50
C HIS A 482 18.11 5.44 11.54
N PHE A 483 18.47 4.23 11.12
CA PHE A 483 19.45 3.46 11.87
C PHE A 483 20.80 4.13 11.61
N ALA A 484 21.22 5.01 12.52
CA ALA A 484 22.59 5.50 12.52
C ALA A 484 23.55 4.31 12.57
N PHE A 485 24.56 4.34 11.68
CA PHE A 485 25.72 3.44 11.60
C PHE A 485 25.96 2.58 12.85
N TYR A 486 25.49 1.33 12.82
CA TYR A 486 26.17 0.24 13.50
C TYR A 486 26.81 -0.63 12.41
N SER A 487 28.11 -0.77 12.52
CA SER A 487 28.97 -1.71 11.80
C SER A 487 28.25 -2.97 11.31
N LEU A 488 28.48 -3.33 10.05
CA LEU A 488 28.09 -4.58 9.37
C LEU A 488 28.62 -5.88 10.04
N ALA A 489 29.10 -5.82 11.29
CA ALA A 489 29.59 -6.97 12.06
C ALA A 489 28.57 -7.55 13.05
N THR A 490 27.38 -6.97 13.22
CA THR A 490 26.34 -7.55 14.10
C THR A 490 24.97 -7.47 13.46
N ALA A 491 24.72 -8.36 12.49
CA ALA A 491 23.38 -8.90 12.27
C ALA A 491 23.01 -9.82 13.46
N LEU A 492 22.85 -9.22 14.62
CA LEU A 492 22.02 -9.78 15.68
C LEU A 492 20.93 -8.74 15.95
N PRO A 493 19.66 -9.17 16.10
CA PRO A 493 18.58 -8.26 16.43
C PRO A 493 18.94 -7.43 17.66
N PRO A 494 18.38 -6.20 17.82
CA PRO A 494 18.53 -5.46 19.08
C PRO A 494 18.21 -6.43 20.21
N PRO A 495 18.92 -6.39 21.36
CA PRO A 495 18.57 -7.24 22.48
C PRO A 495 17.09 -7.00 22.75
N MET A 496 16.27 -7.99 22.39
CA MET A 496 14.91 -8.06 22.85
C MET A 496 15.00 -7.84 24.36
N SER A 497 14.06 -7.11 24.94
CA SER A 497 13.87 -7.21 26.38
C SER A 497 13.97 -8.70 26.72
N ALA A 498 14.75 -9.07 27.74
CA ALA A 498 15.12 -10.46 28.00
C ALA A 498 13.91 -11.41 28.09
N ASN A 499 12.70 -10.83 28.21
CA ASN A 499 11.42 -11.48 28.38
C ASN A 499 10.47 -11.39 27.18
N LYS A 500 10.82 -10.81 26.02
CA LYS A 500 9.94 -10.90 24.82
C LYS A 500 10.08 -12.29 24.19
N ARG A 501 8.99 -12.93 23.75
CA ARG A 501 9.01 -14.27 23.10
C ARG A 501 8.05 -14.30 21.92
N ARG A 502 8.49 -14.87 20.79
CA ARG A 502 7.64 -15.08 19.60
C ARG A 502 7.30 -16.57 19.50
N ILE A 503 6.02 -16.90 19.44
CA ILE A 503 5.51 -18.27 19.47
C ILE A 503 4.66 -18.52 18.22
N ALA A 504 4.98 -19.55 17.44
CA ALA A 504 4.21 -19.92 16.26
C ALA A 504 3.27 -21.10 16.55
N VAL A 505 2.00 -20.97 16.18
CA VAL A 505 0.99 -22.03 16.35
C VAL A 505 0.68 -22.66 14.99
N LEU A 506 1.10 -23.92 14.80
CA LEU A 506 1.05 -24.65 13.54
C LEU A 506 0.19 -25.91 13.68
N GLY A 507 -0.31 -26.43 12.55
CA GLY A 507 -1.13 -27.64 12.51
C GLY A 507 -2.15 -27.61 11.38
N SER A 508 -2.84 -28.73 11.15
CA SER A 508 -3.78 -28.87 10.04
C SER A 508 -4.93 -27.87 10.07
N ARG A 509 -5.64 -27.75 8.95
CA ARG A 509 -6.86 -26.94 8.90
C ARG A 509 -7.91 -27.49 9.87
N SER A 510 -8.70 -26.58 10.45
CA SER A 510 -9.85 -26.91 11.33
C SER A 510 -9.51 -27.64 12.63
N VAL A 511 -8.24 -27.73 13.04
CA VAL A 511 -7.85 -28.31 14.34
C VAL A 511 -8.15 -27.39 15.54
N GLY A 512 -8.43 -26.10 15.31
CA GLY A 512 -8.78 -25.16 16.38
C GLY A 512 -7.63 -24.29 16.91
N LYS A 513 -6.64 -23.98 16.06
CA LYS A 513 -5.53 -23.06 16.38
C LYS A 513 -6.02 -21.66 16.77
N SER A 514 -6.82 -21.04 15.89
CA SER A 514 -7.42 -19.73 16.11
C SER A 514 -8.31 -19.73 17.35
N SER A 515 -9.15 -20.76 17.51
CA SER A 515 -10.01 -20.88 18.69
C SER A 515 -9.21 -21.00 19.99
N LEU A 516 -8.09 -21.72 19.98
CA LEU A 516 -7.19 -21.84 21.13
C LEU A 516 -6.56 -20.49 21.49
N ILE A 517 -6.08 -19.75 20.49
CA ILE A 517 -5.42 -18.45 20.70
C ILE A 517 -6.43 -17.39 21.14
N ILE A 518 -7.60 -17.32 20.49
CA ILE A 518 -8.68 -16.39 20.88
C ILE A 518 -9.15 -16.69 22.30
N GLN A 519 -9.44 -17.96 22.62
CA GLN A 519 -9.82 -18.35 23.98
C GLN A 519 -8.74 -17.97 24.99
N TYR A 520 -7.47 -18.10 24.63
CA TYR A 520 -6.39 -17.65 25.50
C TYR A 520 -6.35 -16.13 25.65
N CYS A 521 -6.42 -15.37 24.56
CA CYS A 521 -6.24 -13.92 24.56
C CYS A 521 -7.45 -13.16 25.10
N THR A 522 -8.67 -13.57 24.77
CA THR A 522 -9.91 -12.83 25.07
C THR A 522 -10.83 -13.56 26.04
N ASN A 523 -10.52 -14.81 26.45
CA ASN A 523 -11.43 -15.67 27.24
C ASN A 523 -12.79 -15.92 26.56
N GLU A 524 -12.87 -15.82 25.22
CA GLU A 524 -14.09 -16.05 24.45
C GLU A 524 -13.94 -17.21 23.46
N PHE A 525 -15.01 -17.99 23.30
CA PHE A 525 -15.11 -19.04 22.29
C PHE A 525 -16.19 -18.70 21.27
N VAL A 526 -15.80 -18.60 19.99
CA VAL A 526 -16.70 -18.30 18.87
C VAL A 526 -16.94 -19.57 18.05
N GLU A 527 -18.20 -20.00 17.92
CA GLU A 527 -18.57 -21.21 17.18
C GLU A 527 -18.48 -21.05 15.64
N SER A 528 -18.57 -19.83 15.11
CA SER A 528 -18.45 -19.60 13.66
C SER A 528 -17.01 -19.78 13.17
N TYR A 529 -16.81 -20.72 12.24
CA TYR A 529 -15.49 -20.99 11.64
C TYR A 529 -15.21 -20.08 10.44
N TYR A 530 -14.14 -19.29 10.52
CA TYR A 530 -13.52 -18.60 9.39
C TYR A 530 -12.10 -19.13 9.17
N PRO A 531 -11.67 -19.45 7.94
CA PRO A 531 -10.31 -19.89 7.68
C PRO A 531 -9.27 -18.79 8.01
N THR A 532 -8.31 -19.08 8.90
CA THR A 532 -7.19 -18.17 9.21
C THR A 532 -6.22 -18.07 8.01
N ILE A 533 -5.80 -16.85 7.69
CA ILE A 533 -4.67 -16.56 6.78
C ILE A 533 -3.39 -16.49 7.61
N GLU A 534 -3.21 -15.42 8.38
CA GLU A 534 -2.16 -15.26 9.40
C GLU A 534 -2.59 -14.11 10.31
N SER A 535 -2.50 -14.27 11.62
CA SER A 535 -2.77 -13.20 12.58
C SER A 535 -1.81 -13.27 13.75
N THR A 536 -1.46 -12.13 14.31
CA THR A 536 -0.53 -12.04 15.44
C THR A 536 -1.24 -11.43 16.64
N PHE A 537 -1.14 -12.10 17.78
CA PHE A 537 -1.74 -11.69 19.04
C PHE A 537 -0.63 -11.37 20.04
N ALA A 538 -0.72 -10.24 20.72
CA ALA A 538 0.18 -9.89 21.81
C ALA A 538 -0.48 -10.20 23.15
N LYS A 539 0.23 -10.88 24.05
CA LYS A 539 -0.22 -11.12 25.42
C LYS A 539 0.96 -11.23 26.38
N THR A 540 0.90 -10.51 27.49
CA THR A 540 1.87 -10.65 28.58
C THR A 540 1.50 -11.86 29.43
N VAL A 541 2.46 -12.73 29.70
CA VAL A 541 2.29 -14.00 30.42
C VAL A 541 3.25 -14.04 31.60
N ASN A 542 2.71 -14.17 32.81
CA ASN A 542 3.53 -14.38 33.99
C ASN A 542 3.96 -15.86 34.07
N PHE A 543 5.27 -16.11 33.99
CA PHE A 543 5.85 -17.44 34.14
C PHE A 543 7.02 -17.39 35.13
N LYS A 544 6.94 -18.17 36.21
CA LYS A 544 7.95 -18.20 37.29
C LYS A 544 8.31 -16.81 37.84
N ASN A 545 7.30 -15.99 38.13
CA ASN A 545 7.44 -14.60 38.62
C ASN A 545 8.16 -13.65 37.65
N THR A 546 8.22 -13.99 36.36
CA THR A 546 8.72 -13.10 35.30
C THR A 546 7.62 -12.89 34.27
N ASP A 547 7.36 -11.62 33.94
CA ASP A 547 6.40 -11.27 32.89
C ASP A 547 7.08 -11.33 31.52
N TYR A 548 6.53 -12.18 30.64
CA TYR A 548 6.97 -12.36 29.26
C TYR A 548 5.99 -11.73 28.28
N ASP A 549 6.48 -10.83 27.43
CA ASP A 549 5.68 -10.28 26.35
C ASP A 549 5.67 -11.26 25.17
N CYS A 550 4.59 -12.03 25.07
CA CYS A 550 4.45 -13.07 24.06
C CYS A 550 3.75 -12.53 22.81
N GLU A 551 4.38 -12.73 21.66
CA GLU A 551 3.82 -12.51 20.33
C GLU A 551 3.44 -13.87 19.74
N ILE A 552 2.16 -14.18 19.74
CA ILE A 552 1.59 -15.48 19.34
C ILE A 552 1.09 -15.36 17.90
N ILE A 553 1.64 -16.16 17.00
CA ILE A 553 1.35 -16.14 15.57
C ILE A 553 0.40 -17.30 15.27
N ASP A 554 -0.85 -16.98 14.91
CA ASP A 554 -1.82 -17.92 14.36
C ASP A 554 -1.57 -18.08 12.87
N THR A 555 -1.31 -19.31 12.42
CA THR A 555 -1.05 -19.59 11.02
C THR A 555 -2.26 -20.21 10.33
N ALA A 556 -2.33 -20.08 9.00
CA ALA A 556 -3.19 -20.94 8.19
C ALA A 556 -2.96 -22.44 8.48
N GLY A 557 -3.98 -23.25 8.21
CA GLY A 557 -3.86 -24.71 8.25
C GLY A 557 -2.80 -25.21 7.28
N GLN A 558 -1.89 -26.04 7.78
CA GLN A 558 -0.87 -26.70 6.96
C GLN A 558 -1.42 -28.02 6.38
N ASP A 559 -1.13 -28.31 5.12
CA ASP A 559 -1.30 -29.64 4.52
C ASP A 559 0.07 -30.26 4.17
N GLU A 560 0.06 -31.51 3.69
CA GLU A 560 1.27 -32.28 3.37
C GLU A 560 2.18 -31.56 2.34
N PHE A 561 1.60 -30.78 1.43
CA PHE A 561 2.29 -30.08 0.35
C PHE A 561 2.61 -28.62 0.66
N SER A 562 2.11 -28.10 1.78
CA SER A 562 2.31 -26.71 2.19
C SER A 562 3.79 -26.46 2.47
N ILE A 563 4.32 -25.43 1.81
CA ILE A 563 5.69 -24.95 2.01
C ILE A 563 5.72 -24.17 3.33
N LEU A 564 6.67 -24.51 4.22
CA LEU A 564 6.88 -23.75 5.45
C LEU A 564 7.34 -22.33 5.08
N ASN A 565 6.55 -21.32 5.47
CA ASN A 565 6.91 -19.93 5.23
C ASN A 565 8.13 -19.57 6.09
N SER A 566 9.15 -18.94 5.49
CA SER A 566 10.36 -18.48 6.20
C SER A 566 10.06 -17.65 7.46
N LYS A 567 8.92 -16.94 7.50
CA LYS A 567 8.45 -16.18 8.67
C LYS A 567 8.04 -17.05 9.87
N HIS A 568 7.68 -18.31 9.66
CA HIS A 568 7.35 -19.27 10.72
C HIS A 568 8.60 -19.99 11.25
N ALA A 569 9.77 -19.74 10.66
CA ALA A 569 11.03 -20.32 11.09
C ALA A 569 12.00 -19.27 11.65
N ILE A 570 12.13 -18.12 10.99
CA ILE A 570 13.08 -17.08 11.37
C ILE A 570 12.55 -16.24 12.53
N GLY A 571 13.27 -16.24 13.65
CA GLY A 571 12.95 -15.41 14.83
C GLY A 571 11.81 -15.93 15.69
N ILE A 572 11.39 -17.20 15.50
CA ILE A 572 10.46 -17.89 16.38
C ILE A 572 11.24 -18.52 17.54
N HIS A 573 10.77 -18.31 18.76
CA HIS A 573 11.39 -18.81 19.98
C HIS A 573 10.83 -20.17 20.37
N GLY A 574 9.53 -20.40 20.15
CA GLY A 574 8.90 -21.68 20.42
C GLY A 574 7.70 -21.97 19.52
N TYR A 575 7.35 -23.25 19.47
CA TYR A 575 6.34 -23.80 18.57
C TYR A 575 5.22 -24.48 19.36
N VAL A 576 4.00 -24.33 18.87
CA VAL A 576 2.81 -25.04 19.35
C VAL A 576 2.23 -25.81 18.17
N LEU A 577 2.35 -27.14 18.18
CA LEU A 577 1.86 -28.01 17.12
C LEU A 577 0.52 -28.61 17.53
N VAL A 578 -0.56 -28.21 16.86
CA VAL A 578 -1.95 -28.53 17.24
C VAL A 578 -2.54 -29.56 16.30
N TYR A 579 -3.06 -30.66 16.84
CA TYR A 579 -3.90 -31.64 16.15
C TYR A 579 -5.25 -31.78 16.85
N SER A 580 -6.28 -32.25 16.15
CA SER A 580 -7.58 -32.54 16.75
C SER A 580 -7.64 -33.99 17.22
N VAL A 581 -8.05 -34.26 18.47
CA VAL A 581 -8.19 -35.65 18.96
C VAL A 581 -9.22 -36.47 18.16
N SER A 582 -10.12 -35.79 17.45
CA SER A 582 -11.13 -36.35 16.57
C SER A 582 -10.67 -36.57 15.12
N SER A 583 -9.40 -36.34 14.78
CA SER A 583 -8.88 -36.48 13.41
C SER A 583 -7.48 -37.08 13.41
N ARG A 584 -7.39 -38.37 13.06
CA ARG A 584 -6.11 -39.11 12.94
C ARG A 584 -5.15 -38.45 11.93
N ASN A 585 -5.65 -38.04 10.77
CA ASN A 585 -4.82 -37.38 9.75
C ASN A 585 -4.14 -36.10 10.29
N SER A 586 -4.85 -35.33 11.14
CA SER A 586 -4.26 -34.12 11.73
C SER A 586 -3.13 -34.43 12.73
N PHE A 587 -3.16 -35.61 13.35
CA PHE A 587 -2.11 -36.08 14.25
C PHE A 587 -0.90 -36.59 13.48
N ASP A 588 -1.10 -37.38 12.44
CA ASP A 588 -0.01 -37.89 11.60
C ASP A 588 0.76 -36.74 10.91
N MET A 589 0.06 -35.63 10.61
CA MET A 589 0.66 -34.41 10.05
C MET A 589 1.63 -33.71 11.02
N ILE A 590 1.54 -33.92 12.34
CA ILE A 590 2.38 -33.23 13.32
C ILE A 590 3.87 -33.56 13.12
N GLN A 591 4.19 -34.82 12.83
CA GLN A 591 5.58 -35.22 12.58
C GLN A 591 6.12 -34.55 11.31
N ILE A 592 5.31 -34.52 10.24
CA ILE A 592 5.69 -33.87 8.97
C ILE A 592 5.97 -32.37 9.19
N VAL A 593 5.12 -31.67 9.96
CA VAL A 593 5.34 -30.25 10.28
C VAL A 593 6.60 -30.06 11.13
N TYR A 594 6.82 -30.93 12.12
CA TYR A 594 8.01 -30.88 12.97
C TYR A 594 9.29 -31.04 12.14
N ASP A 595 9.37 -32.08 11.30
CA ASP A 595 10.52 -32.36 10.45
C ASP A 595 10.81 -31.22 9.47
N LYS A 596 9.76 -30.63 8.88
CA LYS A 596 9.89 -29.43 8.01
C LYS A 596 10.52 -28.24 8.73
N ILE A 597 10.20 -28.01 10.01
CA ILE A 597 10.77 -26.91 10.78
C ILE A 597 12.24 -27.20 11.11
N ILE A 598 12.55 -28.43 11.52
CA ILE A 598 13.93 -28.90 11.78
C ILE A 598 14.79 -28.70 10.54
N ASP A 599 14.34 -29.20 9.38
CA ASP A 599 15.04 -29.10 8.11
C ASP A 599 15.27 -27.65 7.67
N PHE A 600 14.27 -26.79 7.86
CA PHE A 600 14.37 -25.38 7.52
C PHE A 600 15.34 -24.63 8.44
N CYS A 601 15.28 -24.88 9.75
CA CYS A 601 16.11 -24.21 10.74
C CYS A 601 17.54 -24.78 10.81
N GLY A 602 17.78 -25.99 10.28
CA GLY A 602 19.07 -26.66 10.34
C GLY A 602 19.49 -27.06 11.76
N VAL A 603 18.52 -27.37 12.63
CA VAL A 603 18.74 -27.73 14.04
C VAL A 603 18.25 -29.14 14.33
N THR A 604 18.75 -29.79 15.38
CA THR A 604 18.35 -31.17 15.74
C THR A 604 17.08 -31.23 16.58
N ASN A 605 16.67 -30.12 17.22
CA ASN A 605 15.45 -30.02 18.00
C ASN A 605 15.01 -28.55 18.11
N ILE A 606 13.71 -28.31 18.32
CA ILE A 606 13.08 -26.99 18.48
C ILE A 606 12.25 -26.94 19.78
N PRO A 607 12.19 -25.80 20.51
CA PRO A 607 11.30 -25.65 21.67
C PRO A 607 9.85 -25.81 21.22
N CYS A 608 9.17 -26.88 21.64
CA CYS A 608 7.89 -27.26 21.05
C CYS A 608 6.94 -27.88 22.07
N VAL A 609 5.65 -27.57 21.94
CA VAL A 609 4.54 -28.23 22.62
C VAL A 609 3.62 -28.87 21.60
N ILE A 610 3.37 -30.17 21.74
CA ILE A 610 2.37 -30.89 20.94
C ILE A 610 1.02 -30.84 21.69
N VAL A 611 -0.02 -30.41 21.00
CA VAL A 611 -1.33 -30.10 21.60
C VAL A 611 -2.43 -30.92 20.95
N GLY A 612 -3.08 -31.78 21.75
CA GLY A 612 -4.31 -32.48 21.37
C GLY A 612 -5.54 -31.61 21.67
N SER A 613 -6.11 -30.98 20.66
CA SER A 613 -7.26 -30.08 20.80
C SER A 613 -8.60 -30.82 20.68
N LYS A 614 -9.66 -30.14 21.11
CA LYS A 614 -11.07 -30.58 21.03
C LYS A 614 -11.39 -31.82 21.87
N VAL A 615 -10.82 -31.91 23.07
CA VAL A 615 -11.11 -33.03 23.99
C VAL A 615 -12.55 -33.07 24.49
N ASP A 616 -13.32 -32.00 24.29
CA ASP A 616 -14.78 -32.00 24.46
C ASP A 616 -15.49 -32.98 23.50
N LEU A 617 -14.83 -33.41 22.42
CA LEU A 617 -15.35 -34.36 21.44
C LEU A 617 -14.96 -35.82 21.74
N GLU A 618 -15.01 -36.23 23.01
CA GLU A 618 -14.55 -37.56 23.47
C GLU A 618 -15.23 -38.73 22.72
N LYS A 619 -16.51 -38.59 22.37
CA LYS A 619 -17.27 -39.61 21.60
C LYS A 619 -16.75 -39.83 20.18
N SER A 620 -16.03 -38.86 19.62
CA SER A 620 -15.47 -38.90 18.26
C SER A 620 -13.95 -39.01 18.26
N ARG A 621 -13.34 -39.37 19.41
CA ARG A 621 -11.89 -39.49 19.56
C ARG A 621 -11.33 -40.60 18.65
N GLN A 622 -10.30 -40.24 17.89
CA GLN A 622 -9.54 -41.12 17.00
C GLN A 622 -8.09 -41.30 17.45
N VAL A 623 -7.57 -40.42 18.31
CA VAL A 623 -6.19 -40.44 18.82
C VAL A 623 -6.21 -40.56 20.34
N LYS A 624 -5.57 -41.60 20.87
CA LYS A 624 -5.51 -41.83 22.31
C LYS A 624 -4.43 -40.94 22.98
N PRO A 625 -4.61 -40.57 24.26
CA PRO A 625 -3.62 -39.80 25.00
C PRO A 625 -2.20 -40.41 24.97
N GLU A 626 -2.09 -41.74 25.02
CA GLU A 626 -0.79 -42.41 25.03
C GLU A 626 -0.04 -42.25 23.69
N GLU A 627 -0.74 -42.06 22.57
CA GLU A 627 -0.12 -41.82 21.26
C GLU A 627 0.51 -40.42 21.21
N GLY A 628 -0.22 -39.41 21.69
CA GLY A 628 0.28 -38.04 21.78
C GLY A 628 1.50 -37.91 22.70
N GLN A 629 1.46 -38.57 23.87
CA GLN A 629 2.60 -38.61 24.79
C GLN A 629 3.82 -39.31 24.19
N LYS A 630 3.62 -40.41 23.45
CA LYS A 630 4.71 -41.12 22.77
C LYS A 630 5.36 -40.25 21.69
N LEU A 631 4.57 -39.54 20.88
CA LEU A 631 5.09 -38.64 19.84
C LEU A 631 5.89 -37.49 20.44
N ALA A 632 5.39 -36.86 21.51
CA ALA A 632 6.10 -35.79 22.17
C ALA A 632 7.40 -36.25 22.84
N LYS A 633 7.40 -37.45 23.43
CA LYS A 633 8.62 -38.07 23.97
C LYS A 633 9.63 -38.40 22.86
N HIS A 634 9.17 -38.79 21.68
CA HIS A 634 10.03 -39.04 20.52
C HIS A 634 10.75 -37.76 20.05
N ASN A 635 10.03 -36.64 20.03
CA ASN A 635 10.54 -35.34 19.55
C ASN A 635 11.13 -34.45 20.67
N ASP A 636 11.31 -34.97 21.89
CA ASP A 636 11.72 -34.20 23.08
C ASP A 636 10.95 -32.86 23.21
N ALA A 637 9.63 -32.98 23.17
CA ALA A 637 8.65 -31.90 23.24
C ALA A 637 7.69 -32.11 24.43
N ALA A 638 7.07 -31.03 24.91
CA ALA A 638 6.00 -31.14 25.89
C ALA A 638 4.68 -31.58 25.21
N TRP A 639 3.77 -32.18 25.98
CA TRP A 639 2.45 -32.59 25.47
C TRP A 639 1.32 -32.19 26.42
N VAL A 640 0.20 -31.74 25.86
CA VAL A 640 -1.01 -31.43 26.61
C VAL A 640 -2.27 -31.59 25.76
N GLU A 641 -3.37 -31.98 26.41
CA GLU A 641 -4.70 -32.01 25.82
C GLU A 641 -5.51 -30.77 26.22
N THR A 642 -6.24 -30.16 25.28
CA THR A 642 -6.95 -28.90 25.48
C THR A 642 -8.33 -28.89 24.82
N SER A 643 -9.24 -28.09 25.37
CA SER A 643 -10.46 -27.67 24.69
C SER A 643 -10.61 -26.16 24.79
N ALA A 644 -10.61 -25.48 23.64
CA ALA A 644 -10.95 -24.07 23.56
C ALA A 644 -12.41 -23.83 23.95
N LYS A 645 -13.32 -24.77 23.67
CA LYS A 645 -14.75 -24.64 23.95
C LYS A 645 -15.06 -24.67 25.44
N THR A 646 -14.39 -25.54 26.21
CA THR A 646 -14.59 -25.68 27.66
C THR A 646 -13.47 -25.05 28.48
N ASN A 647 -12.58 -24.30 27.84
CA ASN A 647 -11.41 -23.63 28.43
C ASN A 647 -10.48 -24.57 29.24
N ILE A 648 -10.36 -25.84 28.82
CA ILE A 648 -9.49 -26.82 29.48
C ILE A 648 -8.06 -26.66 28.98
N ASN A 649 -7.11 -26.45 29.90
CA ASN A 649 -5.67 -26.38 29.65
C ASN A 649 -5.20 -25.33 28.61
N VAL A 650 -6.06 -24.36 28.25
CA VAL A 650 -5.73 -23.34 27.23
C VAL A 650 -4.52 -22.50 27.65
N GLY A 651 -4.51 -21.97 28.88
CA GLY A 651 -3.35 -21.25 29.41
C GLY A 651 -2.12 -22.14 29.58
N LYS A 652 -2.33 -23.42 29.89
CA LYS A 652 -1.26 -24.38 30.12
C LYS A 652 -0.39 -24.62 28.89
N VAL A 653 -0.98 -24.55 27.69
CA VAL A 653 -0.24 -24.67 26.42
C VAL A 653 0.89 -23.64 26.35
N PHE A 654 0.59 -22.38 26.61
CA PHE A 654 1.57 -21.29 26.48
C PHE A 654 2.58 -21.27 27.64
N GLU A 655 2.16 -21.65 28.85
CA GLU A 655 3.10 -21.88 29.97
C GLU A 655 4.11 -22.99 29.67
N LEU A 656 3.65 -24.11 29.10
CA LEU A 656 4.53 -25.22 28.71
C LEU A 656 5.48 -24.79 27.57
N CYS A 657 5.00 -23.99 26.63
CA CYS A 657 5.84 -23.47 25.55
C CYS A 657 6.95 -22.58 26.09
N LEU A 658 6.64 -21.64 26.99
CA LEU A 658 7.64 -20.83 27.69
C LEU A 658 8.61 -21.70 28.49
N SER A 659 8.13 -22.75 29.16
CA SER A 659 9.00 -23.70 29.84
C SER A 659 9.98 -24.39 28.88
N GLU A 660 9.56 -24.81 27.69
CA GLU A 660 10.45 -25.44 26.70
C GLU A 660 11.46 -24.45 26.12
N ILE A 661 11.07 -23.19 25.95
CA ILE A 661 11.98 -22.13 25.50
C ILE A 661 13.07 -21.89 26.55
N GLU A 662 12.68 -21.66 27.81
CA GLU A 662 13.63 -21.31 28.88
C GLU A 662 14.53 -22.47 29.31
N LYS A 663 14.12 -23.74 29.11
CA LYS A 663 15.03 -24.89 29.32
C LYS A 663 16.28 -24.83 28.44
N ARG A 664 16.21 -24.14 27.30
CA ARG A 664 17.23 -24.15 26.25
C ARG A 664 17.97 -22.81 26.11
N THR A 665 17.52 -21.77 26.80
CA THR A 665 18.26 -20.51 26.94
C THR A 665 19.43 -20.72 27.93
N PRO A 666 20.70 -20.45 27.57
CA PRO A 666 21.79 -20.50 28.55
C PRO A 666 21.52 -19.47 29.65
N ASN A 667 21.37 -19.97 30.88
CA ASN A 667 21.13 -19.18 32.07
C ASN A 667 22.30 -18.19 32.25
N ASN A 668 22.00 -16.89 32.43
CA ASN A 668 22.92 -15.91 32.98
C ASN A 668 23.37 -16.39 34.37
N GLN A 669 24.45 -17.16 34.45
CA GLN A 669 25.13 -17.47 35.70
C GLN A 669 26.46 -16.73 35.75
N ALA A 670 26.52 -15.79 36.71
CA ALA A 670 27.68 -15.18 37.35
C ALA A 670 28.75 -14.54 36.45
N GLU A 671 28.89 -13.21 36.58
CA GLU A 671 30.06 -12.47 36.12
C GLU A 671 31.37 -13.15 36.59
N PRO A 672 32.31 -13.45 35.68
CA PRO A 672 33.66 -13.82 36.10
C PRO A 672 34.36 -12.57 36.68
N PRO A 673 35.22 -12.72 37.71
CA PRO A 673 35.85 -11.58 38.36
C PRO A 673 36.73 -10.81 37.37
N ALA A 674 36.60 -9.49 37.41
CA ALA A 674 37.31 -8.55 36.54
C ALA A 674 38.83 -8.70 36.65
N ASN A 675 39.46 -9.29 35.63
CA ASN A 675 40.90 -9.17 35.44
C ASN A 675 41.21 -7.84 34.75
N ARG A 676 41.81 -6.93 35.54
CA ARG A 676 42.47 -5.70 35.05
C ARG A 676 43.51 -6.07 34.00
N CYS A 677 43.29 -5.64 32.76
CA CYS A 677 44.37 -5.53 31.79
C CYS A 677 45.08 -4.19 32.02
N VAL A 678 46.35 -4.25 32.40
CA VAL A 678 47.27 -3.12 32.47
C VAL A 678 47.94 -3.01 31.10
N ILE A 679 47.81 -1.87 30.44
CA ILE A 679 48.55 -1.55 29.22
C ILE A 679 50.01 -1.28 29.65
N MET A 680 50.95 -2.05 29.10
CA MET A 680 52.38 -1.73 29.10
C MET A 680 52.80 -1.42 27.67
#